data_AF-A0A356F3J8-F1
#
_entry.id   AF-A0A356F3J8-F1
#
_cell.length_a   1.000
_cell.length_b   1.000
_cell.length_c   1.000
_cell.angle_alpha   90.00
_cell.angle_beta   90.00
_cell.angle_gamma   90.00
#
_symmetry.space_group_name_H-M   'P 1'
#
loop_
_entity.id
_entity.type
_entity.pdbx_description
1 polymer ?
#
loop_
_entity_poly.entity_id
_entity_poly.type
_entity_poly.pdbx_seq_one_letter_code
_entity_poly.pdbx_strand_id
1 'polypeptide(L)'
;MAGKKSFWAFAMASMLFVPAMLILTACGEHKHTYSENWSRSETQHWYACTGKDCDEKKDLENHEFVWTEKKPASFHKNKVEEGICSKCNLKVERTVDNSATHTFDTTMWQSDESGHWHKSTCDETEPTHQSLQNDFAEHTYGTWTVKTPAEFHKNRIESRLCSVCGFEDTKEVPDTMEHTWTKNNDDQNHWEETTCTGHEKLIRNKETHTWESKTDDTNHWEQTTCTQHEAIKRNEDTHTWNWKCDNVNHWEETKCTQHEAIKRNEETHTWNWKCDNVNHWEETKCTQHDNIKRNVTGHTWVYASEGELTHGRTSNCGAEKHSTRTEIKIAHRYDNVNDTTCNDCSYERSLTGKGSFNALSAKTYNAGAQGVEESEYEVNEAIKSLCKIQYKVQGADDSTYTTTTPTNAGTYEVRIYCEGNATYLQGEVAKTEFVINKYKVEIVKKSSFKVAYDKAAMDDTNVQYIHLGTVHVNKGTEGLVKPVDVPIKAPKIKLSKNPGRKQVYVEDLLTEDDNFAIKELPSSDATRKATIVHYDDSVVATLTSKDETNVKWDATQNQVGITVTKVNNGTIRVGDYMMCEGYAKPLKVVALKLQYNVPTDMLVNADENCEIYFDNSSFADLATAKPILANKTFTEVEKLNFVEGKNYTNTVSRQLTKGGKFYLVFTTEASADTKTYKVNFDTNGTGYETKKSVYFFRTDGNTTVSGSNELNTKSEEIYFVTVTKVADSQPGKESVDFKITKN
;
A
#
# COMPACT_ATOMS: atom_id res chain seq x y z
N MET A 1 14.56 -28.84 -12.49
CA MET A 1 15.29 -27.76 -13.18
C MET A 1 15.38 -26.56 -12.26
N ALA A 2 16.57 -25.99 -12.16
CA ALA A 2 16.89 -24.79 -11.40
C ALA A 2 16.13 -23.54 -11.89
N GLY A 3 15.88 -22.61 -10.97
CA GLY A 3 15.30 -21.31 -11.23
C GLY A 3 16.15 -20.47 -12.18
N LYS A 4 15.48 -19.89 -13.17
CA LYS A 4 15.99 -18.95 -14.18
C LYS A 4 15.51 -17.54 -13.83
N LYS A 5 16.45 -16.58 -13.93
CA LYS A 5 16.36 -15.27 -14.62
C LYS A 5 15.42 -14.20 -13.97
N SER A 6 15.64 -12.88 -14.07
CA SER A 6 16.40 -12.09 -15.05
C SER A 6 16.48 -10.60 -14.64
N PHE A 7 17.56 -9.91 -15.06
CA PHE A 7 17.74 -8.49 -15.44
C PHE A 7 17.16 -7.36 -14.55
N TRP A 8 17.99 -6.37 -14.18
CA TRP A 8 18.05 -5.04 -14.81
C TRP A 8 19.18 -4.18 -14.21
N ALA A 9 19.54 -3.17 -15.00
CA ALA A 9 20.66 -2.23 -14.90
C ALA A 9 20.97 -1.62 -13.53
N PHE A 10 22.25 -1.30 -13.30
CA PHE A 10 22.60 -0.14 -12.49
C PHE A 10 23.75 0.64 -13.13
N ALA A 11 23.42 1.87 -13.52
CA ALA A 11 24.37 2.94 -13.75
C ALA A 11 24.65 3.66 -12.42
N MET A 12 25.90 4.11 -12.26
CA MET A 12 26.38 5.23 -11.44
C MET A 12 25.93 5.38 -9.98
N ALA A 13 26.89 5.37 -9.06
CA ALA A 13 27.30 6.58 -8.33
C ALA A 13 28.53 6.31 -7.43
N SER A 14 29.32 7.38 -7.23
CA SER A 14 30.45 7.54 -6.31
C SER A 14 31.77 6.89 -6.77
N MET A 15 32.92 7.57 -6.80
CA MET A 15 33.32 8.77 -6.08
C MET A 15 34.58 9.36 -6.75
N LEU A 16 34.49 10.63 -7.14
CA LEU A 16 35.53 11.68 -7.10
C LEU A 16 36.94 11.37 -7.65
N PHE A 17 37.27 11.91 -8.83
CA PHE A 17 38.17 13.07 -9.04
C PHE A 17 38.59 13.16 -10.52
N VAL A 18 38.13 14.22 -11.17
CA VAL A 18 38.78 14.87 -12.33
C VAL A 18 38.98 16.33 -11.85
N PRO A 19 39.98 17.13 -12.27
CA PRO A 19 41.02 16.90 -13.29
C PRO A 19 42.45 17.23 -12.82
N ALA A 20 43.45 16.61 -13.46
CA ALA A 20 44.69 17.33 -13.76
C ALA A 20 44.82 17.39 -15.28
N MET A 21 44.18 18.41 -15.84
CA MET A 21 44.47 18.89 -17.18
C MET A 21 45.90 19.43 -17.14
N LEU A 22 46.85 18.68 -17.68
CA LEU A 22 48.20 19.17 -17.97
C LEU A 22 48.41 19.12 -19.48
N ILE A 23 48.46 20.33 -20.00
CA ILE A 23 48.72 20.72 -21.37
C ILE A 23 50.11 20.20 -21.77
N LEU A 24 50.17 19.35 -22.80
CA LEU A 24 51.29 19.27 -23.73
C LEU A 24 50.67 19.11 -25.12
N THR A 25 50.40 20.23 -25.80
CA THR A 25 51.29 20.79 -26.83
C THR A 25 51.89 19.70 -27.71
N ALA A 26 51.42 19.65 -28.96
CA ALA A 26 51.96 18.81 -30.01
C ALA A 26 53.49 18.95 -30.08
N CYS A 27 54.17 17.82 -29.92
CA CYS A 27 55.50 17.60 -30.46
C CYS A 27 55.48 16.20 -31.09
N GLY A 28 56.07 16.10 -32.28
CA GLY A 28 55.74 15.11 -33.30
C GLY A 28 56.06 13.66 -32.96
N GLU A 29 55.62 12.77 -33.86
CA GLU A 29 55.92 11.34 -33.97
C GLU A 29 57.01 10.84 -33.00
N HIS A 30 56.69 10.56 -31.74
CA HIS A 30 57.55 9.73 -30.91
C HIS A 30 57.25 8.28 -31.28
N LYS A 31 58.01 7.75 -32.23
CA LYS A 31 57.92 6.33 -32.60
C LYS A 31 58.57 5.51 -31.50
N HIS A 32 57.73 4.80 -30.74
CA HIS A 32 58.21 3.80 -29.79
C HIS A 32 58.86 2.66 -30.58
N THR A 33 60.15 2.46 -30.35
CA THR A 33 60.86 1.31 -30.88
C THR A 33 60.79 0.22 -29.82
N TYR A 34 60.29 -0.95 -30.21
CA TYR A 34 60.06 -2.07 -29.29
C TYR A 34 61.11 -3.16 -29.54
N SER A 35 61.42 -3.93 -28.50
CA SER A 35 62.38 -5.04 -28.59
C SER A 35 61.92 -6.08 -29.62
N GLU A 36 62.87 -6.65 -30.35
CA GLU A 36 62.56 -7.73 -31.31
C GLU A 36 62.25 -9.06 -30.61
N ASN A 37 62.70 -9.22 -29.36
CA ASN A 37 62.42 -10.39 -28.52
C ASN A 37 61.30 -10.12 -27.52
N TRP A 38 60.50 -11.15 -27.24
CA TRP A 38 59.46 -11.11 -26.20
C TRP A 38 60.05 -10.96 -24.81
N SER A 39 59.59 -9.95 -24.09
CA SER A 39 59.74 -9.82 -22.64
C SER A 39 58.63 -10.62 -21.95
N ARG A 40 58.92 -11.17 -20.76
CA ARG A 40 57.98 -12.07 -20.07
C ARG A 40 58.00 -11.93 -18.55
N SER A 41 56.87 -12.28 -17.96
CA SER A 41 56.64 -12.49 -16.53
C SER A 41 56.08 -13.90 -16.30
N GLU A 42 55.78 -14.27 -15.06
CA GLU A 42 55.16 -15.56 -14.74
C GLU A 42 53.77 -15.75 -15.38
N THR A 43 53.02 -14.68 -15.62
CA THR A 43 51.62 -14.76 -16.08
C THR A 43 51.39 -14.23 -17.51
N GLN A 44 52.26 -13.32 -18.00
CA GLN A 44 52.09 -12.60 -19.27
C GLN A 44 53.40 -12.38 -20.04
N HIS A 45 53.31 -12.16 -21.36
CA HIS A 45 54.42 -11.73 -22.24
C HIS A 45 54.05 -10.53 -23.12
N TRP A 46 55.04 -9.70 -23.46
CA TRP A 46 54.89 -8.46 -24.25
C TRP A 46 56.19 -8.07 -24.95
N TYR A 47 56.14 -7.18 -25.95
CA TYR A 47 57.33 -6.49 -26.46
C TYR A 47 57.60 -5.22 -25.64
N ALA A 48 58.80 -5.09 -25.08
CA ALA A 48 59.16 -3.96 -24.23
C ALA A 48 59.71 -2.80 -25.07
N CYS A 49 59.37 -1.55 -24.72
CA CYS A 49 59.97 -0.39 -25.35
C CYS A 49 61.48 -0.31 -25.04
N THR A 50 62.31 -0.03 -26.04
CA THR A 50 63.78 0.07 -25.87
C THR A 50 64.26 1.46 -25.42
N GLY A 51 63.33 2.39 -25.16
CA GLY A 51 63.63 3.72 -24.65
C GLY A 51 64.08 3.67 -23.19
N LYS A 52 65.12 4.44 -22.84
CA LYS A 52 65.59 4.56 -21.45
C LYS A 52 64.52 5.26 -20.60
N ASP A 53 64.12 4.65 -19.49
CA ASP A 53 63.06 5.08 -18.57
C ASP A 53 61.64 5.12 -19.19
N CYS A 54 61.33 4.15 -20.06
CA CYS A 54 60.01 3.99 -20.68
C CYS A 54 59.44 2.57 -20.43
N ASP A 55 58.36 2.47 -19.65
CA ASP A 55 57.72 1.20 -19.25
C ASP A 55 56.58 0.75 -20.18
N GLU A 56 56.49 1.34 -21.37
CA GLU A 56 55.39 1.06 -22.30
C GLU A 56 55.51 -0.35 -22.90
N LYS A 57 54.39 -1.08 -22.91
CA LYS A 57 54.30 -2.50 -23.32
C LYS A 57 53.41 -2.64 -24.53
N LYS A 58 53.87 -3.37 -25.54
CA LYS A 58 53.10 -3.68 -26.76
C LYS A 58 52.75 -5.17 -26.83
N ASP A 59 51.54 -5.46 -27.34
CA ASP A 59 51.01 -6.82 -27.54
C ASP A 59 51.07 -7.68 -26.26
N LEU A 60 50.60 -7.12 -25.14
CA LEU A 60 50.56 -7.79 -23.84
C LEU A 60 49.48 -8.88 -23.82
N GLU A 61 49.89 -10.14 -23.69
CA GLU A 61 49.00 -11.30 -23.66
C GLU A 61 49.36 -12.29 -22.54
N ASN A 62 48.40 -13.12 -22.12
CA ASN A 62 48.62 -14.22 -21.19
C ASN A 62 49.29 -15.41 -21.90
N HIS A 63 50.01 -16.23 -21.15
CA HIS A 63 50.67 -17.42 -21.74
C HIS A 63 49.66 -18.48 -22.17
N GLU A 64 49.72 -18.89 -23.44
CA GLU A 64 49.07 -20.10 -23.94
C GLU A 64 50.11 -21.22 -24.03
N PHE A 65 49.95 -22.25 -23.19
CA PHE A 65 50.91 -23.35 -23.06
C PHE A 65 50.44 -24.58 -23.84
N VAL A 66 51.33 -25.12 -24.68
CA VAL A 66 51.16 -26.45 -25.26
C VAL A 66 51.81 -27.45 -24.31
N TRP A 67 50.99 -28.35 -23.76
CA TRP A 67 51.43 -29.34 -22.77
C TRP A 67 51.90 -30.61 -23.45
N THR A 68 53.07 -31.08 -23.04
CA THR A 68 53.67 -32.33 -23.51
C THR A 68 54.07 -33.16 -22.31
N GLU A 69 53.95 -34.48 -22.44
CA GLU A 69 54.30 -35.39 -21.34
C GLU A 69 55.79 -35.29 -21.04
N LYS A 70 56.11 -34.92 -19.80
CA LYS A 70 57.49 -34.86 -19.31
C LYS A 70 57.87 -36.15 -18.61
N LYS A 71 56.94 -36.71 -17.84
CA LYS A 71 57.12 -37.97 -17.13
C LYS A 71 55.79 -38.76 -17.12
N PRO A 72 55.76 -40.01 -17.62
CA PRO A 72 54.57 -40.84 -17.57
C PRO A 72 54.17 -41.17 -16.13
N ALA A 73 52.92 -41.57 -15.92
CA ALA A 73 52.48 -42.13 -14.65
C ALA A 73 53.19 -43.47 -14.37
N SER A 74 53.37 -43.77 -13.09
CA SER A 74 53.99 -45.01 -12.61
C SER A 74 53.25 -45.53 -11.37
N PHE A 75 53.70 -46.64 -10.79
CA PHE A 75 53.16 -47.16 -9.55
C PHE A 75 53.18 -46.06 -8.49
N HIS A 76 51.99 -45.75 -7.97
CA HIS A 76 51.80 -44.74 -6.92
C HIS A 76 52.29 -43.31 -7.26
N LYS A 77 52.61 -43.00 -8.53
CA LYS A 77 53.07 -41.65 -8.94
C LYS A 77 52.31 -41.17 -10.17
N ASN A 78 51.72 -39.99 -10.03
CA ASN A 78 50.97 -39.33 -11.09
C ASN A 78 51.89 -38.82 -12.22
N LYS A 79 51.35 -38.79 -13.43
CA LYS A 79 51.97 -38.24 -14.64
C LYS A 79 52.27 -36.74 -14.48
N VAL A 80 53.40 -36.29 -15.00
CA VAL A 80 53.81 -34.87 -15.03
C VAL A 80 53.97 -34.40 -16.47
N GLU A 81 53.42 -33.23 -16.78
CA GLU A 81 53.47 -32.59 -18.10
C GLU A 81 54.22 -31.26 -18.04
N GLU A 82 55.03 -30.97 -19.07
CA GLU A 82 55.70 -29.67 -19.29
C GLU A 82 54.91 -28.86 -20.31
N GLY A 83 54.50 -27.66 -19.93
CA GLY A 83 53.87 -26.67 -20.78
C GLY A 83 54.89 -25.67 -21.28
N ILE A 84 54.99 -25.52 -22.59
CA ILE A 84 55.85 -24.49 -23.21
C ILE A 84 54.96 -23.45 -23.89
N CYS A 85 55.15 -22.18 -23.53
CA CYS A 85 54.46 -21.08 -24.20
C CYS A 85 55.05 -20.89 -25.60
N SER A 86 54.21 -20.98 -26.63
CA SER A 86 54.61 -20.97 -28.04
C SER A 86 55.18 -19.63 -28.54
N LYS A 87 55.03 -18.54 -27.77
CA LYS A 87 55.46 -17.18 -28.15
C LYS A 87 56.75 -16.75 -27.46
N CYS A 88 56.80 -16.89 -26.14
CA CYS A 88 57.94 -16.42 -25.33
C CYS A 88 58.80 -17.55 -24.77
N ASN A 89 58.50 -18.81 -25.10
CA ASN A 89 59.20 -20.03 -24.66
C ASN A 89 59.35 -20.16 -23.15
N LEU A 90 58.39 -19.63 -22.36
CA LEU A 90 58.33 -19.90 -20.93
C LEU A 90 57.92 -21.35 -20.68
N LYS A 91 58.59 -22.04 -19.77
CA LYS A 91 58.33 -23.43 -19.41
C LYS A 91 57.75 -23.52 -18.01
N VAL A 92 56.68 -24.29 -17.85
CA VAL A 92 56.03 -24.59 -16.58
C VAL A 92 55.68 -26.07 -16.50
N GLU A 93 55.51 -26.62 -15.31
CA GLU A 93 55.16 -28.03 -15.10
C GLU A 93 53.87 -28.17 -14.31
N ARG A 94 53.09 -29.23 -14.60
CA ARG A 94 51.93 -29.63 -13.80
C ARG A 94 51.87 -31.14 -13.59
N THR A 95 51.32 -31.56 -12.46
CA THR A 95 51.03 -32.97 -12.16
C THR A 95 49.56 -33.25 -12.47
N VAL A 96 49.27 -34.38 -13.14
CA VAL A 96 47.91 -34.82 -13.48
C VAL A 96 47.44 -35.84 -12.46
N ASP A 97 46.62 -35.38 -11.50
CA ASP A 97 46.17 -36.21 -10.38
C ASP A 97 45.32 -37.42 -10.81
N ASN A 98 45.41 -38.52 -10.05
CA ASN A 98 44.73 -39.82 -10.27
C ASN A 98 45.14 -40.59 -11.54
N SER A 99 46.39 -40.47 -11.97
CA SER A 99 46.91 -41.19 -13.14
C SER A 99 47.79 -42.40 -12.79
N ALA A 100 48.06 -42.66 -11.50
CA ALA A 100 48.84 -43.81 -11.06
C ALA A 100 48.15 -45.17 -11.36
N THR A 101 48.95 -46.21 -11.66
CA THR A 101 48.44 -47.52 -12.12
C THR A 101 49.06 -48.72 -11.35
N HIS A 102 48.37 -49.87 -11.38
CA HIS A 102 48.84 -51.18 -10.88
C HIS A 102 48.73 -52.25 -11.97
N THR A 103 49.61 -53.24 -11.95
CA THR A 103 49.61 -54.40 -12.84
C THR A 103 49.45 -55.70 -12.04
N PHE A 104 48.83 -56.73 -12.65
CA PHE A 104 48.54 -58.01 -12.01
C PHE A 104 49.19 -59.16 -12.79
N ASP A 105 49.66 -60.18 -12.08
CA ASP A 105 50.23 -61.39 -12.69
C ASP A 105 49.09 -62.29 -13.14
N THR A 106 48.85 -62.34 -14.45
CA THR A 106 47.78 -63.12 -15.07
C THR A 106 48.24 -64.51 -15.52
N THR A 107 49.48 -64.91 -15.19
CA THR A 107 50.05 -66.20 -15.61
C THR A 107 49.95 -67.29 -14.54
N MET A 108 49.78 -66.92 -13.28
CA MET A 108 49.68 -67.84 -12.15
C MET A 108 48.49 -67.51 -11.25
N TRP A 109 47.63 -68.49 -11.03
CA TRP A 109 46.56 -68.41 -10.04
C TRP A 109 47.11 -68.67 -8.63
N GLN A 110 46.79 -67.78 -7.71
CA GLN A 110 46.93 -68.05 -6.28
C GLN A 110 45.65 -68.69 -5.78
N SER A 111 45.75 -69.55 -4.76
CA SER A 111 44.58 -70.24 -4.18
C SER A 111 44.75 -70.53 -2.69
N ASP A 112 43.63 -70.58 -1.97
CA ASP A 112 43.51 -71.03 -0.59
C ASP A 112 42.23 -71.86 -0.38
N GLU A 113 41.76 -72.11 0.84
CA GLU A 113 40.51 -72.88 1.06
C GLU A 113 39.24 -72.19 0.52
N SER A 114 39.27 -70.87 0.31
CA SER A 114 38.09 -70.07 -0.06
C SER A 114 37.93 -69.86 -1.56
N GLY A 115 39.04 -69.75 -2.30
CA GLY A 115 38.99 -69.50 -3.74
C GLY A 115 40.35 -69.30 -4.39
N HIS A 116 40.35 -68.79 -5.62
CA HIS A 116 41.55 -68.47 -6.39
C HIS A 116 41.49 -67.08 -7.05
N TRP A 117 42.64 -66.42 -7.16
CA TRP A 117 42.76 -65.04 -7.69
C TRP A 117 44.13 -64.77 -8.33
N HIS A 118 44.23 -63.67 -9.09
CA HIS A 118 45.48 -63.09 -9.57
C HIS A 118 45.96 -62.00 -8.61
N LYS A 119 47.25 -62.03 -8.28
CA LYS A 119 47.86 -61.07 -7.33
C LYS A 119 48.51 -59.91 -8.09
N SER A 120 48.45 -58.69 -7.54
CA SER A 120 49.18 -57.54 -8.07
C SER A 120 50.69 -57.76 -8.03
N THR A 121 51.42 -57.31 -9.07
CA THR A 121 52.89 -57.39 -9.18
C THR A 121 53.63 -56.19 -8.55
N CYS A 122 52.97 -55.44 -7.67
CA CYS A 122 53.58 -54.29 -7.01
C CYS A 122 54.43 -54.75 -5.81
N ASP A 123 55.74 -54.52 -5.88
CA ASP A 123 56.74 -54.83 -4.84
C ASP A 123 57.22 -53.56 -4.10
N GLU A 124 56.58 -52.41 -4.32
CA GLU A 124 56.91 -51.14 -3.66
C GLU A 124 56.46 -51.18 -2.18
N THR A 125 57.35 -50.74 -1.28
CA THR A 125 57.14 -50.85 0.17
C THR A 125 56.47 -49.61 0.80
N GLU A 126 56.27 -48.53 0.04
CA GLU A 126 55.53 -47.34 0.47
C GLU A 126 54.66 -46.76 -0.68
N PRO A 127 53.36 -46.47 -0.47
CA PRO A 127 52.60 -46.70 0.75
C PRO A 127 52.30 -48.20 0.95
N THR A 128 52.56 -48.73 2.14
CA THR A 128 52.29 -50.14 2.47
C THR A 128 50.81 -50.47 2.30
N HIS A 129 50.50 -51.30 1.31
CA HIS A 129 49.17 -51.89 1.14
C HIS A 129 49.29 -53.40 0.94
N GLN A 130 48.29 -54.16 1.38
CA GLN A 130 48.22 -55.58 1.08
C GLN A 130 48.12 -55.78 -0.44
N SER A 131 48.72 -56.85 -0.96
CA SER A 131 48.70 -57.13 -2.39
C SER A 131 47.26 -57.25 -2.86
N LEU A 132 46.93 -56.52 -3.91
CA LEU A 132 45.57 -56.43 -4.40
C LEU A 132 45.22 -57.74 -5.12
N GLN A 133 44.00 -58.22 -4.90
CA GLN A 133 43.44 -59.39 -5.55
C GLN A 133 42.60 -58.94 -6.74
N ASN A 134 42.83 -59.56 -7.90
CA ASN A 134 41.98 -59.41 -9.07
C ASN A 134 41.45 -60.77 -9.51
N ASP A 135 40.28 -60.78 -10.16
CA ASP A 135 39.62 -61.99 -10.68
C ASP A 135 39.36 -63.09 -9.63
N PHE A 136 39.07 -62.72 -8.38
CA PHE A 136 38.76 -63.68 -7.32
C PHE A 136 37.51 -64.52 -7.66
N ALA A 137 37.62 -65.85 -7.54
CA ALA A 137 36.52 -66.79 -7.70
C ALA A 137 36.64 -67.98 -6.72
N GLU A 138 35.50 -68.47 -6.21
CA GLU A 138 35.48 -69.68 -5.38
C GLU A 138 35.84 -70.94 -6.19
N HIS A 139 36.35 -71.97 -5.50
CA HIS A 139 36.76 -73.20 -6.18
C HIS A 139 35.60 -73.95 -6.81
N THR A 140 35.74 -74.23 -8.10
CA THR A 140 34.82 -75.13 -8.81
C THR A 140 35.44 -76.53 -8.85
N TYR A 141 34.96 -77.43 -8.00
CA TYR A 141 35.46 -78.80 -7.89
C TYR A 141 34.66 -79.80 -8.74
N GLY A 142 35.36 -80.84 -9.22
CA GLY A 142 34.73 -82.02 -9.80
C GLY A 142 34.16 -83.00 -8.76
N THR A 143 33.74 -84.18 -9.21
CA THR A 143 33.26 -85.26 -8.34
C THR A 143 34.39 -85.85 -7.49
N TRP A 144 34.08 -86.22 -6.25
CA TRP A 144 34.99 -86.93 -5.36
C TRP A 144 35.38 -88.29 -5.95
N THR A 145 36.67 -88.61 -5.91
CA THR A 145 37.21 -89.91 -6.32
C THR A 145 37.95 -90.55 -5.16
N VAL A 146 37.92 -91.88 -5.08
CA VAL A 146 38.63 -92.61 -4.01
C VAL A 146 40.14 -92.47 -4.23
N LYS A 147 40.81 -91.87 -3.25
CA LYS A 147 42.27 -91.76 -3.20
C LYS A 147 42.86 -92.99 -2.47
N THR A 148 42.17 -93.54 -1.48
CA THR A 148 42.57 -94.76 -0.75
C THR A 148 41.35 -95.55 -0.25
N PRO A 149 41.20 -96.87 -0.50
CA PRO A 149 40.05 -97.69 -0.05
C PRO A 149 40.10 -98.06 1.45
N ALA A 150 38.99 -98.58 2.00
CA ALA A 150 38.86 -98.98 3.42
C ALA A 150 39.43 -100.38 3.68
N GLU A 151 39.99 -100.58 4.88
CA GLU A 151 40.59 -101.84 5.34
C GLU A 151 40.15 -102.17 6.79
N PHE A 152 40.49 -103.36 7.29
CA PHE A 152 40.26 -103.75 8.68
C PHE A 152 40.91 -102.74 9.64
N HIS A 153 40.08 -102.01 10.41
CA HIS A 153 40.44 -100.88 11.28
C HIS A 153 40.97 -99.61 10.58
N LYS A 154 40.71 -99.39 9.28
CA LYS A 154 41.04 -98.13 8.58
C LYS A 154 39.94 -97.70 7.61
N ASN A 155 39.58 -96.43 7.66
CA ASN A 155 38.58 -95.83 6.76
C ASN A 155 39.15 -95.50 5.38
N ARG A 156 38.27 -95.36 4.38
CA ARG A 156 38.66 -94.90 3.03
C ARG A 156 38.84 -93.36 2.97
N ILE A 157 39.71 -92.87 2.07
CA ILE A 157 39.96 -91.44 1.79
C ILE A 157 39.55 -91.10 0.35
N GLU A 158 38.89 -89.97 0.15
CA GLU A 158 38.47 -89.43 -1.15
C GLU A 158 39.10 -88.04 -1.42
N SER A 159 39.32 -87.69 -2.70
CA SER A 159 39.89 -86.40 -3.15
C SER A 159 39.17 -85.80 -4.36
N ARG A 160 39.25 -84.47 -4.55
CA ARG A 160 38.83 -83.76 -5.78
C ARG A 160 39.69 -82.51 -6.02
N LEU A 161 39.81 -82.08 -7.27
CA LEU A 161 40.66 -80.94 -7.69
C LEU A 161 39.80 -79.79 -8.23
N CYS A 162 40.20 -78.54 -7.97
CA CYS A 162 39.62 -77.37 -8.62
C CYS A 162 40.06 -77.32 -10.08
N SER A 163 39.11 -77.17 -11.00
CA SER A 163 39.37 -77.18 -12.45
C SER A 163 40.14 -75.98 -12.98
N VAL A 164 40.26 -74.89 -12.21
CA VAL A 164 40.88 -73.63 -12.65
C VAL A 164 42.30 -73.47 -12.09
N CYS A 165 42.46 -73.58 -10.78
CA CYS A 165 43.75 -73.36 -10.11
C CYS A 165 44.47 -74.64 -9.67
N GLY A 166 43.81 -75.81 -9.76
CA GLY A 166 44.40 -77.10 -9.39
C GLY A 166 44.46 -77.39 -7.88
N PHE A 167 43.82 -76.59 -7.04
CA PHE A 167 43.76 -76.81 -5.59
C PHE A 167 43.10 -78.16 -5.24
N GLU A 168 43.77 -78.99 -4.42
CA GLU A 168 43.30 -80.33 -4.02
C GLU A 168 42.55 -80.28 -2.68
N ASP A 169 41.34 -80.82 -2.68
CA ASP A 169 40.50 -80.99 -1.49
C ASP A 169 40.38 -82.50 -1.17
N THR A 170 40.62 -82.88 0.10
CA THR A 170 40.66 -84.29 0.54
C THR A 170 39.84 -84.52 1.81
N LYS A 171 39.14 -85.65 1.91
CA LYS A 171 38.37 -86.04 3.10
C LYS A 171 38.49 -87.54 3.43
N GLU A 172 38.51 -87.87 4.71
CA GLU A 172 38.35 -89.23 5.23
C GLU A 172 36.85 -89.58 5.35
N VAL A 173 36.46 -90.83 5.08
CA VAL A 173 35.07 -91.31 5.19
C VAL A 173 34.96 -92.29 6.38
N PRO A 174 34.52 -91.81 7.57
CA PRO A 174 34.40 -92.62 8.79
C PRO A 174 33.44 -93.82 8.64
N ASP A 175 33.56 -94.80 9.56
CA ASP A 175 32.67 -95.96 9.71
C ASP A 175 32.61 -96.94 8.52
N THR A 176 33.70 -97.05 7.77
CA THR A 176 33.81 -98.02 6.67
C THR A 176 34.50 -99.34 7.09
N MET A 177 34.63 -99.59 8.41
CA MET A 177 35.23 -100.79 9.02
C MET A 177 34.17 -101.86 9.43
N GLU A 178 34.51 -103.16 9.56
CA GLU A 178 33.56 -104.30 9.72
C GLU A 178 33.42 -104.90 11.18
N HIS A 179 32.19 -105.31 11.70
CA HIS A 179 31.83 -105.77 13.12
C HIS A 179 30.64 -106.84 13.33
N THR A 180 30.33 -107.36 14.57
CA THR A 180 29.28 -108.41 14.99
C THR A 180 28.30 -108.09 16.22
N TRP A 181 27.02 -108.60 16.36
CA TRP A 181 25.83 -108.02 17.17
C TRP A 181 24.75 -108.93 17.97
N THR A 182 23.90 -108.40 18.93
CA THR A 182 22.77 -109.05 19.80
C THR A 182 21.57 -108.10 20.26
N LYS A 183 20.31 -108.50 20.67
CA LYS A 183 19.05 -107.66 20.92
C LYS A 183 18.55 -107.36 22.41
N ASN A 184 17.87 -106.20 22.73
CA ASN A 184 17.35 -105.64 24.05
C ASN A 184 16.11 -104.64 23.99
N ASN A 185 15.41 -104.25 25.11
CA ASN A 185 14.30 -103.21 25.17
C ASN A 185 14.02 -102.47 26.54
N ASP A 186 13.33 -101.29 26.52
CA ASP A 186 12.87 -100.41 27.65
C ASP A 186 11.51 -99.67 27.40
N ASP A 187 11.10 -98.69 28.25
CA ASP A 187 9.83 -97.92 28.19
C ASP A 187 9.75 -96.88 27.06
N GLN A 188 10.84 -96.70 26.31
CA GLN A 188 10.94 -95.75 25.22
C GLN A 188 11.36 -96.40 23.90
N ASN A 189 12.11 -97.52 23.95
CA ASN A 189 12.80 -98.09 22.80
C ASN A 189 13.01 -99.62 22.86
N HIS A 190 13.38 -100.21 21.72
CA HIS A 190 14.01 -101.55 21.63
C HIS A 190 15.22 -101.52 20.69
N TRP A 191 16.35 -102.21 20.96
CA TRP A 191 17.62 -102.13 20.17
C TRP A 191 18.50 -103.39 20.09
N GLU A 192 19.56 -103.37 19.26
CA GLU A 192 20.67 -104.36 19.18
C GLU A 192 22.05 -103.76 19.51
N GLU A 193 23.01 -104.50 20.08
CA GLU A 193 24.37 -104.03 20.44
C GLU A 193 25.52 -105.00 20.09
N THR A 194 26.77 -104.49 19.90
CA THR A 194 27.95 -105.28 19.45
C THR A 194 28.55 -106.22 20.49
N THR A 195 29.22 -107.29 20.02
CA THR A 195 29.87 -108.32 20.87
C THR A 195 31.41 -108.30 20.90
N CYS A 196 32.07 -107.54 20.02
CA CYS A 196 33.54 -107.40 20.01
C CYS A 196 34.06 -106.54 21.17
N THR A 197 35.31 -106.76 21.61
CA THR A 197 35.96 -106.02 22.71
C THR A 197 37.08 -105.12 22.17
N GLY A 198 37.26 -103.94 22.77
CA GLY A 198 38.27 -102.94 22.34
C GLY A 198 37.71 -101.54 22.07
N HIS A 199 36.38 -101.38 22.01
CA HIS A 199 35.68 -100.09 21.94
C HIS A 199 34.35 -100.15 22.72
N GLU A 200 33.71 -99.00 22.93
CA GLU A 200 32.36 -98.94 23.53
C GLU A 200 31.34 -99.67 22.66
N LYS A 201 30.37 -100.35 23.29
CA LYS A 201 29.36 -101.14 22.57
C LYS A 201 28.60 -100.23 21.61
N LEU A 202 28.64 -100.54 20.31
CA LEU A 202 27.83 -99.86 19.32
C LEU A 202 26.41 -100.40 19.42
N ILE A 203 25.40 -99.54 19.25
CA ILE A 203 23.97 -99.87 19.28
C ILE A 203 23.37 -99.61 17.89
N ARG A 204 22.54 -100.52 17.38
CA ARG A 204 21.80 -100.41 16.12
C ARG A 204 20.37 -100.92 16.26
N ASN A 205 19.52 -100.68 15.26
CA ASN A 205 18.10 -101.07 15.27
C ASN A 205 17.36 -100.60 16.54
N LYS A 206 17.78 -99.44 17.10
CA LYS A 206 17.11 -98.82 18.23
C LYS A 206 15.87 -98.10 17.73
N GLU A 207 14.70 -98.69 17.94
CA GLU A 207 13.42 -98.15 17.54
C GLU A 207 12.64 -97.66 18.74
N THR A 208 12.33 -96.37 18.73
CA THR A 208 11.41 -95.70 19.66
C THR A 208 9.98 -96.19 19.47
N HIS A 209 9.24 -96.36 20.56
CA HIS A 209 7.80 -96.61 20.48
C HIS A 209 7.06 -95.44 19.83
N THR A 210 6.12 -95.76 18.94
CA THR A 210 5.17 -94.80 18.36
C THR A 210 3.86 -94.85 19.12
N TRP A 211 3.28 -93.67 19.39
CA TRP A 211 2.14 -93.48 20.28
C TRP A 211 0.93 -92.91 19.52
N GLU A 212 -0.28 -93.34 19.89
CA GLU A 212 -1.54 -92.79 19.38
C GLU A 212 -2.33 -92.08 20.48
N SER A 213 -2.90 -90.92 20.16
CA SER A 213 -3.75 -90.13 21.07
C SER A 213 -5.18 -90.68 21.11
N LYS A 214 -5.76 -90.74 22.30
CA LYS A 214 -7.15 -91.16 22.58
C LYS A 214 -7.84 -90.10 23.44
N THR A 215 -9.15 -89.92 23.26
CA THR A 215 -9.96 -88.96 24.03
C THR A 215 -11.36 -89.51 24.30
N ASP A 216 -11.97 -89.05 25.39
CA ASP A 216 -13.40 -89.20 25.70
C ASP A 216 -13.98 -87.88 26.24
N ASP A 217 -15.20 -87.92 26.79
CA ASP A 217 -15.92 -86.75 27.33
C ASP A 217 -15.27 -86.14 28.61
N THR A 218 -14.28 -86.82 29.20
CA THR A 218 -13.66 -86.47 30.49
C THR A 218 -12.16 -86.21 30.36
N ASN A 219 -11.43 -87.07 29.64
CA ASN A 219 -9.96 -87.10 29.57
C ASN A 219 -9.41 -87.28 28.14
N HIS A 220 -8.12 -87.00 27.97
CA HIS A 220 -7.32 -87.43 26.81
C HIS A 220 -5.97 -88.03 27.24
N TRP A 221 -5.46 -89.06 26.54
CA TRP A 221 -4.18 -89.77 26.82
C TRP A 221 -3.48 -90.35 25.55
N GLU A 222 -2.24 -90.84 25.69
CA GLU A 222 -1.45 -91.49 24.62
C GLU A 222 -1.15 -92.99 24.90
N GLN A 223 -1.13 -93.85 23.88
CA GLN A 223 -0.86 -95.31 23.99
C GLN A 223 0.08 -95.86 22.90
N THR A 224 1.02 -96.79 23.21
CA THR A 224 2.00 -97.34 22.23
C THR A 224 1.37 -98.27 21.20
N THR A 225 1.90 -98.26 19.98
CA THR A 225 1.48 -99.15 18.86
C THR A 225 2.45 -100.31 18.55
N CYS A 226 3.52 -100.51 19.36
CA CYS A 226 4.54 -101.54 19.14
C CYS A 226 4.01 -102.97 19.39
N THR A 227 4.34 -103.91 18.50
CA THR A 227 3.91 -105.33 18.57
C THR A 227 5.02 -106.29 19.03
N GLN A 228 6.24 -105.79 19.28
CA GLN A 228 7.37 -106.61 19.71
C GLN A 228 7.29 -107.01 21.21
N HIS A 229 6.42 -106.35 21.98
CA HIS A 229 6.04 -106.65 23.37
C HIS A 229 4.64 -106.06 23.72
N GLU A 230 4.15 -106.18 24.96
CA GLU A 230 2.84 -105.64 25.40
C GLU A 230 2.78 -104.09 25.42
N ALA A 231 1.57 -103.51 25.26
CA ALA A 231 1.35 -102.07 25.06
C ALA A 231 1.34 -101.22 26.36
N ILE A 232 1.86 -99.98 26.29
CA ILE A 232 2.10 -99.05 27.40
C ILE A 232 1.24 -97.76 27.23
N LYS A 233 0.75 -97.11 28.32
CA LYS A 233 -0.07 -95.86 28.32
C LYS A 233 0.60 -94.68 29.07
N ARG A 234 0.38 -93.42 28.65
CA ARG A 234 0.91 -92.18 29.30
C ARG A 234 0.08 -90.90 29.05
N ASN A 235 0.42 -89.81 29.75
CA ASN A 235 -0.08 -88.41 29.55
C ASN A 235 -1.62 -88.22 29.62
N GLU A 236 -2.26 -88.63 30.72
CA GLU A 236 -3.72 -88.48 30.90
C GLU A 236 -4.11 -87.17 31.58
N ASP A 237 -4.91 -86.32 30.93
CA ASP A 237 -5.34 -84.99 31.42
C ASP A 237 -6.86 -84.71 31.24
N THR A 238 -7.47 -84.02 32.21
CA THR A 238 -8.90 -83.61 32.27
C THR A 238 -9.20 -82.26 31.56
N HIS A 239 -10.32 -82.13 30.85
CA HIS A 239 -10.71 -80.87 30.17
C HIS A 239 -11.09 -79.71 31.11
N THR A 240 -10.82 -78.46 30.68
CA THR A 240 -11.28 -77.21 31.33
C THR A 240 -12.04 -76.30 30.36
N TRP A 241 -13.02 -75.52 30.85
CA TRP A 241 -14.03 -74.82 30.04
C TRP A 241 -13.99 -73.28 30.20
N ASN A 242 -14.41 -72.54 29.17
CA ASN A 242 -14.57 -71.08 29.16
C ASN A 242 -15.93 -70.67 28.58
N TRP A 243 -16.56 -69.64 29.15
CA TRP A 243 -17.73 -69.00 28.52
C TRP A 243 -17.32 -68.19 27.28
N LYS A 244 -18.10 -68.37 26.22
CA LYS A 244 -18.03 -67.68 24.93
C LYS A 244 -19.41 -67.13 24.58
N CYS A 245 -19.46 -66.08 23.77
CA CYS A 245 -20.69 -65.43 23.37
C CYS A 245 -20.56 -64.79 21.99
N ASP A 246 -21.70 -64.66 21.30
CA ASP A 246 -21.87 -63.86 20.10
C ASP A 246 -23.11 -62.95 20.21
N ASN A 247 -23.61 -62.41 19.09
CA ASN A 247 -24.77 -61.51 19.10
C ASN A 247 -26.12 -62.21 19.35
N VAL A 248 -26.14 -63.54 19.36
CA VAL A 248 -27.35 -64.38 19.43
C VAL A 248 -27.33 -65.23 20.70
N ASN A 249 -26.23 -65.93 20.97
CA ASN A 249 -26.10 -66.94 22.02
C ASN A 249 -24.83 -66.78 22.87
N HIS A 250 -24.83 -67.43 24.04
CA HIS A 250 -23.63 -67.72 24.82
C HIS A 250 -23.53 -69.21 25.15
N TRP A 251 -22.31 -69.77 25.18
CA TRP A 251 -22.03 -71.19 25.40
C TRP A 251 -20.68 -71.39 26.13
N GLU A 252 -20.47 -72.58 26.70
CA GLU A 252 -19.16 -73.01 27.23
C GLU A 252 -18.37 -73.79 26.19
N GLU A 253 -17.08 -73.51 26.04
CA GLU A 253 -16.16 -74.13 25.08
C GLU A 253 -14.89 -74.66 25.76
N THR A 254 -14.41 -75.84 25.35
CA THR A 254 -13.18 -76.44 25.90
C THR A 254 -11.92 -75.62 25.56
N LYS A 255 -11.00 -75.48 26.52
CA LYS A 255 -9.67 -74.85 26.32
C LYS A 255 -8.64 -75.76 25.61
N CYS A 256 -8.98 -77.01 25.33
CA CYS A 256 -8.05 -77.99 24.79
C CYS A 256 -7.66 -77.65 23.34
N THR A 257 -6.36 -77.60 23.06
CA THR A 257 -5.82 -77.37 21.70
C THR A 257 -5.40 -78.65 20.99
N GLN A 258 -5.52 -79.81 21.66
CA GLN A 258 -5.09 -81.11 21.12
C GLN A 258 -6.12 -81.72 20.16
N HIS A 259 -7.35 -81.20 20.14
CA HIS A 259 -8.42 -81.56 19.22
C HIS A 259 -9.34 -80.36 18.96
N GLU A 260 -10.26 -80.50 18.00
CA GLU A 260 -11.32 -79.52 17.72
C GLU A 260 -12.15 -79.21 18.98
N ALA A 261 -12.49 -77.94 19.21
CA ALA A 261 -13.14 -77.50 20.43
C ALA A 261 -14.58 -78.03 20.56
N ILE A 262 -14.96 -78.47 21.76
CA ILE A 262 -16.29 -78.98 22.07
C ILE A 262 -17.11 -77.88 22.74
N LYS A 263 -18.39 -77.73 22.36
CA LYS A 263 -19.33 -76.71 22.87
C LYS A 263 -20.46 -77.34 23.70
N ARG A 264 -20.91 -76.65 24.77
CA ARG A 264 -22.08 -77.03 25.59
C ARG A 264 -22.78 -75.82 26.21
N ASN A 265 -23.95 -76.04 26.83
CA ASN A 265 -24.71 -75.03 27.58
C ASN A 265 -25.03 -73.76 26.77
N GLU A 266 -25.51 -73.93 25.54
CA GLU A 266 -25.85 -72.81 24.65
C GLU A 266 -27.22 -72.21 25.00
N GLU A 267 -27.26 -70.91 25.28
CA GLU A 267 -28.46 -70.15 25.63
C GLU A 267 -28.57 -68.82 24.86
N THR A 268 -29.80 -68.44 24.49
CA THR A 268 -30.08 -67.20 23.74
C THR A 268 -30.10 -65.96 24.63
N HIS A 269 -29.61 -64.83 24.09
CA HIS A 269 -29.61 -63.57 24.83
C HIS A 269 -31.00 -62.93 24.96
N THR A 270 -31.29 -62.39 26.14
CA THR A 270 -32.40 -61.46 26.37
C THR A 270 -31.88 -60.03 26.53
N TRP A 271 -32.56 -59.06 25.91
CA TRP A 271 -32.08 -57.69 25.73
C TRP A 271 -33.00 -56.68 26.42
N ASN A 272 -32.43 -55.58 26.91
CA ASN A 272 -33.15 -54.41 27.43
C ASN A 272 -32.65 -53.13 26.76
N TRP A 273 -33.56 -52.20 26.46
CA TRP A 273 -33.16 -50.87 26.04
C TRP A 273 -32.55 -50.08 27.20
N LYS A 274 -31.47 -49.36 26.88
CA LYS A 274 -30.73 -48.43 27.72
C LYS A 274 -30.52 -47.13 26.93
N CYS A 275 -30.34 -46.01 27.63
CA CYS A 275 -29.96 -44.75 27.01
C CYS A 275 -29.01 -43.96 27.91
N ASP A 276 -28.21 -43.10 27.27
CA ASP A 276 -27.38 -42.09 27.90
C ASP A 276 -27.67 -40.70 27.28
N ASN A 277 -26.76 -39.74 27.51
CA ASN A 277 -26.92 -38.38 27.01
C ASN A 277 -26.87 -38.27 25.47
N VAL A 278 -26.30 -39.25 24.78
CA VAL A 278 -25.95 -39.22 23.34
C VAL A 278 -26.71 -40.27 22.54
N ASN A 279 -26.84 -41.49 23.04
CA ASN A 279 -27.38 -42.64 22.33
C ASN A 279 -28.38 -43.46 23.16
N HIS A 280 -29.18 -44.27 22.46
CA HIS A 280 -29.91 -45.42 23.02
C HIS A 280 -29.42 -46.73 22.37
N TRP A 281 -29.35 -47.81 23.16
CA TRP A 281 -28.88 -49.12 22.73
C TRP A 281 -29.61 -50.25 23.45
N GLU A 282 -29.58 -51.45 22.88
CA GLU A 282 -30.00 -52.67 23.57
C GLU A 282 -28.80 -53.33 24.25
N GLU A 283 -28.95 -53.75 25.49
CA GLU A 283 -27.92 -54.39 26.32
C GLU A 283 -28.39 -55.75 26.83
N THR A 284 -27.50 -56.74 26.85
CA THR A 284 -27.81 -58.09 27.35
C THR A 284 -28.07 -58.12 28.86
N LYS A 285 -28.89 -59.09 29.31
CA LYS A 285 -29.20 -59.34 30.74
C LYS A 285 -28.42 -60.50 31.38
N CYS A 286 -27.59 -61.20 30.61
CA CYS A 286 -26.84 -62.36 31.08
C CYS A 286 -25.79 -61.96 32.14
N THR A 287 -25.50 -62.88 33.07
CA THR A 287 -24.50 -62.69 34.14
C THR A 287 -23.23 -63.52 33.90
N GLN A 288 -23.23 -64.34 32.85
CA GLN A 288 -22.19 -65.30 32.50
C GLN A 288 -20.97 -64.64 31.81
N HIS A 289 -21.14 -63.43 31.27
CA HIS A 289 -20.08 -62.62 30.67
C HIS A 289 -20.44 -61.13 30.76
N ASP A 290 -19.49 -60.26 30.40
CA ASP A 290 -19.73 -58.82 30.36
C ASP A 290 -20.83 -58.44 29.37
N ASN A 291 -21.68 -57.48 29.74
CA ASN A 291 -22.82 -57.06 28.92
C ASN A 291 -22.39 -56.60 27.53
N ILE A 292 -23.09 -57.10 26.50
CA ILE A 292 -22.85 -56.73 25.10
C ILE A 292 -23.90 -55.70 24.69
N LYS A 293 -23.51 -54.72 23.85
CA LYS A 293 -24.39 -53.65 23.33
C LYS A 293 -24.66 -53.84 21.84
N ARG A 294 -25.90 -53.60 21.41
CA ARG A 294 -26.29 -53.58 19.98
C ARG A 294 -27.30 -52.46 19.68
N ASN A 295 -27.58 -52.23 18.39
CA ASN A 295 -28.57 -51.25 17.92
C ASN A 295 -28.34 -49.82 18.47
N VAL A 296 -27.07 -49.44 18.67
CA VAL A 296 -26.68 -48.11 19.15
C VAL A 296 -27.09 -47.06 18.13
N THR A 297 -28.01 -46.19 18.50
CA THR A 297 -28.48 -45.09 17.64
C THR A 297 -28.50 -43.79 18.44
N GLY A 298 -28.13 -42.69 17.81
CA GLY A 298 -28.22 -41.36 18.42
C GLY A 298 -29.66 -40.91 18.63
N HIS A 299 -29.87 -40.00 19.60
CA HIS A 299 -31.17 -39.39 19.82
C HIS A 299 -31.60 -38.56 18.60
N THR A 300 -32.83 -38.78 18.13
CA THR A 300 -33.51 -37.89 17.18
C THR A 300 -34.35 -36.87 17.95
N TRP A 301 -34.31 -35.61 17.53
CA TRP A 301 -34.90 -34.50 18.27
C TRP A 301 -35.92 -33.72 17.43
N VAL A 302 -37.00 -33.30 18.08
CA VAL A 302 -37.93 -32.30 17.56
C VAL A 302 -37.73 -31.02 18.36
N TYR A 303 -37.51 -29.91 17.66
CA TYR A 303 -37.21 -28.62 18.26
C TYR A 303 -38.45 -27.72 18.24
N ALA A 304 -38.66 -26.95 19.30
CA ALA A 304 -39.75 -26.00 19.43
C ALA A 304 -39.24 -24.71 20.09
N SER A 305 -39.62 -23.55 19.56
CA SER A 305 -39.18 -22.27 20.09
C SER A 305 -39.72 -22.01 21.50
N GLU A 306 -38.88 -21.43 22.36
CA GLU A 306 -39.18 -21.07 23.75
C GLU A 306 -38.93 -19.56 23.94
N GLY A 307 -39.60 -18.76 23.11
CA GLY A 307 -39.42 -17.31 23.06
C GLY A 307 -38.22 -16.88 22.22
N GLU A 308 -37.77 -15.64 22.45
CA GLU A 308 -36.79 -14.96 21.60
C GLU A 308 -35.36 -15.50 21.75
N LEU A 309 -35.00 -15.95 22.95
CA LEU A 309 -33.60 -16.27 23.27
C LEU A 309 -33.27 -17.75 23.10
N THR A 310 -34.27 -18.62 23.21
CA THR A 310 -34.05 -20.06 23.32
C THR A 310 -35.11 -20.89 22.62
N HIS A 311 -34.78 -22.15 22.36
CA HIS A 311 -35.70 -23.23 22.03
C HIS A 311 -35.51 -24.41 22.97
N GLY A 312 -36.50 -25.28 23.00
CA GLY A 312 -36.44 -26.59 23.63
C GLY A 312 -36.34 -27.68 22.56
N ARG A 313 -35.89 -28.87 22.96
CA ARG A 313 -35.93 -30.07 22.13
C ARG A 313 -36.47 -31.25 22.90
N THR A 314 -37.26 -32.06 22.22
CA THR A 314 -37.87 -33.28 22.78
C THR A 314 -37.45 -34.49 21.96
N SER A 315 -37.03 -35.56 22.64
CA SER A 315 -36.56 -36.78 21.98
C SER A 315 -37.73 -37.48 21.29
N ASN A 316 -37.60 -37.78 20.00
CA ASN A 316 -38.58 -38.53 19.20
C ASN A 316 -38.06 -39.95 18.90
N CYS A 317 -37.56 -40.62 19.95
CA CYS A 317 -36.85 -41.90 19.83
C CYS A 317 -37.74 -43.14 19.97
N GLY A 318 -39.03 -42.95 20.30
CA GLY A 318 -40.01 -44.01 20.54
C GLY A 318 -40.10 -44.42 22.02
N ALA A 319 -41.33 -44.49 22.56
CA ALA A 319 -41.57 -44.84 23.96
C ALA A 319 -41.18 -46.28 24.31
N GLU A 320 -41.09 -47.15 23.30
CA GLU A 320 -40.64 -48.54 23.40
C GLU A 320 -39.16 -48.67 23.79
N LYS A 321 -38.35 -47.61 23.57
CA LYS A 321 -36.92 -47.60 23.91
C LYS A 321 -36.68 -47.01 25.30
N HIS A 322 -37.23 -45.83 25.57
CA HIS A 322 -37.20 -45.18 26.88
C HIS A 322 -38.24 -44.05 26.97
N SER A 323 -38.45 -43.52 28.17
CA SER A 323 -39.31 -42.36 28.39
C SER A 323 -38.80 -41.12 27.63
N THR A 324 -39.73 -40.29 27.16
CA THR A 324 -39.42 -39.04 26.46
C THR A 324 -38.54 -38.11 27.30
N ARG A 325 -37.47 -37.60 26.68
CA ARG A 325 -36.56 -36.63 27.28
C ARG A 325 -36.80 -35.24 26.68
N THR A 326 -36.89 -34.23 27.52
CA THR A 326 -37.05 -32.82 27.12
C THR A 326 -35.89 -32.01 27.66
N GLU A 327 -35.29 -31.20 26.80
CA GLU A 327 -34.29 -30.20 27.16
C GLU A 327 -34.84 -28.82 26.80
N ILE A 328 -34.68 -27.86 27.70
CA ILE A 328 -35.21 -26.50 27.58
C ILE A 328 -34.07 -25.48 27.64
N LYS A 329 -34.31 -24.24 27.23
CA LYS A 329 -33.36 -23.12 27.31
C LYS A 329 -32.07 -23.32 26.48
N ILE A 330 -32.17 -23.95 25.32
CA ILE A 330 -31.06 -24.08 24.36
C ILE A 330 -31.05 -22.84 23.49
N ALA A 331 -29.90 -22.19 23.32
CA ALA A 331 -29.79 -21.01 22.45
C ALA A 331 -30.14 -21.37 21.00
N HIS A 332 -30.79 -20.44 20.30
CA HIS A 332 -31.00 -20.59 18.85
C HIS A 332 -29.68 -20.69 18.09
N ARG A 333 -29.67 -21.48 17.01
CA ARG A 333 -28.50 -21.65 16.15
C ARG A 333 -28.70 -20.93 14.81
N TYR A 334 -27.68 -20.16 14.43
CA TYR A 334 -27.60 -19.42 13.18
C TYR A 334 -26.19 -19.63 12.58
N ASP A 335 -26.05 -19.58 11.26
CA ASP A 335 -24.75 -19.72 10.60
C ASP A 335 -23.98 -18.39 10.61
N ASN A 336 -24.69 -17.27 10.58
CA ASN A 336 -24.13 -15.92 10.68
C ASN A 336 -25.13 -14.88 11.23
N VAL A 337 -24.66 -13.64 11.37
CA VAL A 337 -25.41 -12.52 11.97
C VAL A 337 -26.55 -11.98 11.07
N ASN A 338 -26.57 -12.31 9.78
CA ASN A 338 -27.62 -11.90 8.85
C ASN A 338 -28.76 -12.93 8.75
N ASP A 339 -28.60 -14.13 9.31
CA ASP A 339 -29.60 -15.17 9.20
C ASP A 339 -30.84 -14.81 10.02
N THR A 340 -31.99 -14.78 9.37
CA THR A 340 -33.25 -14.45 10.01
C THR A 340 -33.82 -15.64 10.76
N THR A 341 -33.62 -16.87 10.26
CA THR A 341 -34.34 -18.06 10.73
C THR A 341 -33.40 -19.03 11.45
N CYS A 342 -33.83 -19.53 12.60
CA CYS A 342 -33.09 -20.51 13.40
C CYS A 342 -33.02 -21.85 12.67
N ASN A 343 -31.83 -22.43 12.61
CA ASN A 343 -31.52 -23.68 11.90
C ASN A 343 -32.21 -24.92 12.49
N ASP A 344 -32.81 -24.82 13.69
CA ASP A 344 -33.41 -25.94 14.40
C ASP A 344 -34.93 -25.86 14.52
N CYS A 345 -35.49 -24.69 14.86
CA CYS A 345 -36.88 -24.57 15.29
C CYS A 345 -37.71 -23.54 14.49
N SER A 346 -37.19 -23.07 13.34
CA SER A 346 -37.84 -22.09 12.46
C SER A 346 -38.20 -20.75 13.11
N TYR A 347 -37.64 -20.44 14.29
CA TYR A 347 -37.83 -19.14 14.93
C TYR A 347 -37.15 -18.04 14.12
N GLU A 348 -37.88 -16.93 13.87
CA GLU A 348 -37.37 -15.79 13.12
C GLU A 348 -36.96 -14.64 14.04
N ARG A 349 -35.69 -14.22 13.96
CA ARG A 349 -35.18 -13.04 14.64
C ARG A 349 -35.74 -11.79 13.98
N SER A 350 -36.09 -10.80 14.79
CA SER A 350 -36.58 -9.52 14.31
C SER A 350 -35.99 -8.36 15.11
N LEU A 351 -35.65 -7.28 14.41
CA LEU A 351 -35.27 -5.99 15.02
C LEU A 351 -36.47 -5.04 15.18
N THR A 352 -37.65 -5.43 14.69
CA THR A 352 -38.86 -4.62 14.76
C THR A 352 -39.21 -4.29 16.21
N GLY A 353 -39.39 -3.00 16.50
CA GLY A 353 -39.74 -2.52 17.85
C GLY A 353 -38.57 -2.49 18.84
N LYS A 354 -37.33 -2.77 18.42
CA LYS A 354 -36.15 -2.69 19.29
C LYS A 354 -35.47 -1.31 19.33
N GLY A 355 -36.00 -0.35 18.59
CA GLY A 355 -35.60 1.05 18.68
C GLY A 355 -36.49 1.96 17.84
N SER A 356 -36.38 3.25 18.09
CA SER A 356 -37.17 4.29 17.44
C SER A 356 -36.45 5.63 17.54
N PHE A 357 -36.79 6.56 16.66
CA PHE A 357 -36.44 7.96 16.81
C PHE A 357 -37.62 8.73 17.41
N ASN A 358 -37.31 9.67 18.29
CA ASN A 358 -38.26 10.71 18.69
C ASN A 358 -38.44 11.71 17.53
N ALA A 359 -39.39 12.64 17.67
CA ALA A 359 -39.55 13.71 16.70
C ALA A 359 -38.27 14.57 16.63
N LEU A 360 -37.52 14.45 15.53
CA LEU A 360 -36.29 15.21 15.32
C LEU A 360 -36.61 16.64 14.87
N SER A 361 -36.03 17.62 15.55
CA SER A 361 -36.15 19.02 15.15
C SER A 361 -35.11 19.35 14.08
N ALA A 362 -35.52 20.08 13.04
CA ALA A 362 -34.57 20.55 12.03
C ALA A 362 -33.54 21.49 12.68
N LYS A 363 -32.25 21.24 12.42
CA LYS A 363 -31.16 22.08 12.89
C LYS A 363 -30.86 23.16 11.86
N THR A 364 -30.04 24.14 12.21
CA THR A 364 -29.53 25.17 11.28
C THR A 364 -28.02 25.04 11.20
N TYR A 365 -27.46 25.14 10.00
CA TYR A 365 -26.02 25.08 9.77
C TYR A 365 -25.27 26.04 10.71
N ASN A 366 -24.32 25.49 11.46
CA ASN A 366 -23.54 26.25 12.44
C ASN A 366 -22.02 26.15 12.25
N ALA A 367 -21.57 25.62 11.10
CA ALA A 367 -20.16 25.36 10.78
C ALA A 367 -19.45 24.36 11.73
N GLY A 368 -20.23 23.49 12.37
CA GLY A 368 -19.79 22.39 13.23
C GLY A 368 -20.56 21.09 12.95
N ALA A 369 -20.21 20.02 13.67
CA ALA A 369 -20.90 18.73 13.56
C ALA A 369 -22.27 18.78 14.26
N GLN A 370 -23.31 18.33 13.56
CA GLN A 370 -24.70 18.37 14.00
C GLN A 370 -25.33 16.99 13.79
N GLY A 371 -25.37 16.19 14.86
CA GLY A 371 -25.87 14.82 14.86
C GLY A 371 -27.20 14.68 15.58
N VAL A 372 -27.63 13.44 15.78
CA VAL A 372 -28.76 13.11 16.65
C VAL A 372 -28.20 12.89 18.06
N GLU A 373 -28.80 13.50 19.06
CA GLU A 373 -28.42 13.39 20.46
C GLU A 373 -28.96 12.08 21.07
N GLU A 374 -28.34 11.58 22.15
CA GLU A 374 -28.79 10.32 22.80
C GLU A 374 -30.23 10.41 23.33
N SER A 375 -30.72 11.60 23.66
CA SER A 375 -32.12 11.82 24.09
C SER A 375 -33.14 11.81 22.95
N GLU A 376 -32.69 11.83 21.69
CA GLU A 376 -33.55 11.92 20.50
C GLU A 376 -33.90 10.55 19.91
N TYR A 377 -33.41 9.46 20.49
CA TYR A 377 -33.73 8.10 20.08
C TYR A 377 -33.77 7.13 21.26
N GLU A 378 -34.48 6.02 21.08
CA GLU A 378 -34.56 4.94 22.05
C GLU A 378 -34.08 3.64 21.41
N VAL A 379 -33.30 2.86 22.15
CA VAL A 379 -32.87 1.51 21.75
C VAL A 379 -33.06 0.59 22.94
N ASN A 380 -33.57 -0.62 22.69
CA ASN A 380 -33.67 -1.65 23.71
C ASN A 380 -32.29 -1.94 24.33
N GLU A 381 -32.20 -1.89 25.66
CA GLU A 381 -30.94 -2.07 26.41
C GLU A 381 -30.18 -3.35 26.03
N ALA A 382 -30.87 -4.43 25.66
CA ALA A 382 -30.23 -5.68 25.27
C ALA A 382 -29.41 -5.60 23.97
N ILE A 383 -29.70 -4.62 23.09
CA ILE A 383 -28.97 -4.40 21.83
C ILE A 383 -28.30 -3.02 21.76
N LYS A 384 -28.45 -2.17 22.78
CA LYS A 384 -27.97 -0.79 22.77
C LYS A 384 -26.47 -0.69 22.49
N SER A 385 -25.67 -1.59 23.07
CA SER A 385 -24.21 -1.63 22.85
C SER A 385 -23.80 -2.09 21.44
N LEU A 386 -24.70 -2.71 20.68
CA LEU A 386 -24.46 -3.18 19.31
C LEU A 386 -24.92 -2.16 18.26
N CYS A 387 -25.58 -1.08 18.68
CA CYS A 387 -26.20 -0.12 17.78
C CYS A 387 -25.31 1.12 17.57
N LYS A 388 -25.28 1.60 16.33
CA LYS A 388 -24.61 2.85 15.92
C LYS A 388 -25.57 3.73 15.15
N ILE A 389 -25.47 5.04 15.37
CA ILE A 389 -26.17 6.02 14.54
C ILE A 389 -25.35 6.24 13.26
N GLN A 390 -26.02 6.13 12.13
CA GLN A 390 -25.42 6.32 10.81
C GLN A 390 -26.21 7.32 9.98
N TYR A 391 -25.51 8.07 9.15
CA TYR A 391 -26.05 9.13 8.30
C TYR A 391 -25.65 8.89 6.86
N LYS A 392 -26.54 9.27 5.93
CA LYS A 392 -26.20 9.53 4.53
C LYS A 392 -27.02 10.69 4.02
N VAL A 393 -26.57 11.31 2.92
CA VAL A 393 -27.38 12.31 2.21
C VAL A 393 -28.63 11.63 1.64
N GLN A 394 -29.79 12.26 1.75
CA GLN A 394 -31.05 11.69 1.27
C GLN A 394 -30.96 11.37 -0.24
N GLY A 395 -31.37 10.15 -0.61
CA GLY A 395 -31.29 9.66 -1.99
C GLY A 395 -29.92 9.12 -2.43
N ALA A 396 -28.91 9.15 -1.55
CA ALA A 396 -27.63 8.46 -1.80
C ALA A 396 -27.75 6.94 -1.59
N ASP A 397 -26.83 6.17 -2.16
CA ASP A 397 -26.74 4.73 -1.97
C ASP A 397 -26.56 4.32 -0.50
N ASP A 398 -27.14 3.19 -0.09
CA ASP A 398 -27.04 2.67 1.28
C ASP A 398 -25.59 2.29 1.68
N SER A 399 -24.70 2.08 0.73
CA SER A 399 -23.27 1.88 1.02
C SER A 399 -22.58 3.14 1.55
N THR A 400 -23.21 4.32 1.43
CA THR A 400 -22.65 5.61 1.85
C THR A 400 -22.95 5.96 3.32
N TYR A 401 -23.73 5.13 4.01
CA TYR A 401 -23.98 5.32 5.45
C TYR A 401 -22.67 5.36 6.22
N THR A 402 -22.50 6.41 7.03
CA THR A 402 -21.32 6.64 7.86
C THR A 402 -21.71 7.02 9.28
N THR A 403 -20.84 6.75 10.24
CA THR A 403 -20.95 7.23 11.62
C THR A 403 -20.46 8.67 11.77
N THR A 404 -19.91 9.27 10.72
CA THR A 404 -19.50 10.68 10.71
C THR A 404 -20.73 11.58 10.79
N THR A 405 -20.77 12.41 11.83
CA THR A 405 -21.82 13.39 12.03
C THR A 405 -21.84 14.44 10.89
N PRO A 406 -23.02 14.72 10.30
CA PRO A 406 -23.15 15.74 9.27
C PRO A 406 -22.73 17.13 9.75
N THR A 407 -22.10 17.91 8.87
CA THR A 407 -21.68 19.29 9.14
C THR A 407 -22.32 20.30 8.18
N ASN A 408 -22.67 19.86 6.97
CA ASN A 408 -23.24 20.71 5.94
C ASN A 408 -24.77 20.77 6.02
N ALA A 409 -25.36 21.86 5.55
CA ALA A 409 -26.79 21.94 5.32
C ALA A 409 -27.24 20.89 4.29
N GLY A 410 -28.43 20.34 4.49
CA GLY A 410 -29.00 19.31 3.64
C GLY A 410 -30.02 18.45 4.37
N THR A 411 -30.68 17.60 3.60
CA THR A 411 -31.55 16.55 4.13
C THR A 411 -30.79 15.23 4.12
N TYR A 412 -30.77 14.57 5.27
CA TYR A 412 -30.07 13.33 5.51
C TYR A 412 -31.06 12.23 5.90
N GLU A 413 -30.74 10.99 5.54
CA GLU A 413 -31.36 9.82 6.14
C GLU A 413 -30.47 9.37 7.29
N VAL A 414 -31.06 9.29 8.49
CA VAL A 414 -30.40 8.80 9.69
C VAL A 414 -31.02 7.47 10.10
N ARG A 415 -30.16 6.51 10.45
CA ARG A 415 -30.60 5.18 10.92
C ARG A 415 -29.89 4.75 12.20
N ILE A 416 -30.59 3.94 12.97
CA ILE A 416 -30.01 3.12 14.03
C ILE A 416 -29.67 1.77 13.40
N TYR A 417 -28.38 1.44 13.35
CA TYR A 417 -27.90 0.20 12.75
C TYR A 417 -27.32 -0.73 13.81
N CYS A 418 -27.87 -1.93 13.93
CA CYS A 418 -27.37 -2.99 14.82
C CYS A 418 -26.32 -3.83 14.08
N GLU A 419 -25.13 -3.96 14.66
CA GLU A 419 -24.05 -4.78 14.09
C GLU A 419 -24.32 -6.30 14.22
N GLY A 420 -25.33 -6.68 15.02
CA GLY A 420 -25.73 -8.07 15.25
C GLY A 420 -24.73 -8.86 16.10
N ASN A 421 -25.13 -10.05 16.51
CA ASN A 421 -24.29 -11.05 17.17
C ASN A 421 -24.93 -12.45 17.05
N ALA A 422 -24.46 -13.42 17.85
CA ALA A 422 -25.03 -14.78 17.87
C ALA A 422 -26.53 -14.83 18.24
N THR A 423 -27.04 -13.83 18.94
CA THR A 423 -28.43 -13.74 19.40
C THR A 423 -29.26 -12.80 18.55
N TYR A 424 -28.74 -11.63 18.19
CA TYR A 424 -29.48 -10.56 17.51
C TYR A 424 -29.06 -10.39 16.06
N LEU A 425 -30.05 -10.13 15.21
CA LEU A 425 -29.87 -9.90 13.78
C LEU A 425 -29.05 -8.63 13.52
N GLN A 426 -28.19 -8.66 12.52
CA GLN A 426 -27.54 -7.47 11.97
C GLN A 426 -28.52 -6.74 11.04
N GLY A 427 -28.67 -5.42 11.18
CA GLY A 427 -29.54 -4.66 10.29
C GLY A 427 -30.04 -3.31 10.81
N GLU A 428 -30.91 -2.70 10.02
CA GLU A 428 -31.60 -1.45 10.35
C GLU A 428 -32.65 -1.69 11.44
N VAL A 429 -32.53 -0.97 12.55
CA VAL A 429 -33.48 -1.01 13.68
C VAL A 429 -34.59 0.03 13.47
N ALA A 430 -34.19 1.25 13.10
CA ALA A 430 -35.09 2.36 12.80
C ALA A 430 -34.40 3.33 11.84
N LYS A 431 -35.20 4.07 11.07
CA LYS A 431 -34.73 5.15 10.20
C LYS A 431 -35.70 6.33 10.21
N THR A 432 -35.17 7.52 9.98
CA THR A 432 -35.97 8.74 9.81
C THR A 432 -35.17 9.79 9.01
N GLU A 433 -35.83 10.90 8.70
CA GLU A 433 -35.21 12.07 8.08
C GLU A 433 -34.58 12.98 9.14
N PHE A 434 -33.40 13.54 8.83
CA PHE A 434 -32.70 14.52 9.64
C PHE A 434 -32.30 15.72 8.78
N VAL A 435 -32.77 16.91 9.14
CA VAL A 435 -32.62 18.12 8.32
C VAL A 435 -31.67 19.11 9.00
N ILE A 436 -30.67 19.57 8.26
CA ILE A 436 -29.86 20.76 8.59
C ILE A 436 -30.22 21.86 7.59
N ASN A 437 -30.96 22.86 8.03
CA ASN A 437 -31.31 24.03 7.24
C ASN A 437 -30.09 24.89 6.92
N LYS A 438 -30.11 25.55 5.77
CA LYS A 438 -29.11 26.56 5.41
C LYS A 438 -29.13 27.73 6.40
N TYR A 439 -27.97 28.28 6.69
CA TYR A 439 -27.85 29.51 7.47
C TYR A 439 -28.35 30.71 6.65
N LYS A 440 -29.28 31.50 7.20
CA LYS A 440 -29.90 32.64 6.51
C LYS A 440 -29.10 33.92 6.76
N VAL A 441 -28.27 34.30 5.79
CA VAL A 441 -27.39 35.47 5.84
C VAL A 441 -28.19 36.77 5.66
N GLU A 442 -28.10 37.67 6.64
CA GLU A 442 -28.79 38.95 6.57
C GLU A 442 -27.98 40.00 5.79
N ILE A 443 -28.59 40.55 4.73
CA ILE A 443 -28.09 41.76 4.06
C ILE A 443 -28.77 42.98 4.68
N VAL A 444 -28.02 43.70 5.52
CA VAL A 444 -28.53 44.86 6.27
C VAL A 444 -28.88 46.04 5.35
N LYS A 445 -29.66 47.00 5.88
CA LYS A 445 -30.00 48.23 5.13
C LYS A 445 -28.75 49.04 4.81
N LYS A 446 -28.73 49.64 3.63
CA LYS A 446 -27.61 50.46 3.11
C LYS A 446 -26.30 49.67 2.91
N SER A 447 -26.36 48.33 2.87
CA SER A 447 -25.22 47.51 2.45
C SER A 447 -24.71 47.93 1.07
N SER A 448 -23.39 48.02 0.95
CA SER A 448 -22.72 48.34 -0.30
C SER A 448 -21.62 47.35 -0.61
N PHE A 449 -21.59 46.84 -1.84
CA PHE A 449 -20.52 46.00 -2.36
C PHE A 449 -19.71 46.78 -3.38
N LYS A 450 -18.39 46.88 -3.18
CA LYS A 450 -17.48 47.59 -4.09
C LYS A 450 -16.68 46.56 -4.87
N VAL A 451 -16.87 46.56 -6.19
CA VAL A 451 -16.33 45.53 -7.08
C VAL A 451 -15.62 46.21 -8.22
N ALA A 452 -14.40 45.75 -8.53
CA ALA A 452 -13.70 46.21 -9.72
C ALA A 452 -14.52 45.83 -10.96
N TYR A 453 -14.68 46.76 -11.89
CA TYR A 453 -15.41 46.54 -13.12
C TYR A 453 -14.58 45.68 -14.06
N ASP A 454 -15.03 44.46 -14.31
CA ASP A 454 -14.45 43.57 -15.29
C ASP A 454 -15.26 43.59 -16.58
N LYS A 455 -14.76 44.32 -17.58
CA LYS A 455 -15.40 44.40 -18.90
C LYS A 455 -15.50 43.05 -19.59
N ALA A 456 -14.47 42.20 -19.50
CA ALA A 456 -14.46 40.91 -20.15
C ALA A 456 -15.54 39.99 -19.58
N ALA A 457 -15.69 39.95 -18.25
CA ALA A 457 -16.75 39.20 -17.58
C ALA A 457 -18.16 39.75 -17.92
N MET A 458 -18.30 41.06 -18.07
CA MET A 458 -19.58 41.67 -18.45
C MET A 458 -20.00 41.31 -19.88
N ASP A 459 -19.05 41.30 -20.81
CA ASP A 459 -19.27 41.02 -22.24
C ASP A 459 -19.37 39.51 -22.55
N ASP A 460 -18.82 38.61 -21.71
CA ASP A 460 -18.88 37.15 -21.91
C ASP A 460 -20.27 36.56 -21.61
N THR A 461 -20.94 35.99 -22.62
CA THR A 461 -22.26 35.37 -22.49
C THR A 461 -22.30 34.15 -21.56
N ASN A 462 -21.17 33.49 -21.31
CA ASN A 462 -21.08 32.35 -20.40
C ASN A 462 -21.08 32.75 -18.92
N VAL A 463 -20.74 34.00 -18.62
CA VAL A 463 -20.78 34.54 -17.26
C VAL A 463 -22.20 34.94 -16.90
N GLN A 464 -22.84 34.18 -16.01
CA GLN A 464 -24.22 34.44 -15.56
C GLN A 464 -24.28 35.27 -14.27
N TYR A 465 -23.23 35.23 -13.45
CA TYR A 465 -23.17 35.87 -12.13
C TYR A 465 -21.87 36.63 -11.96
N ILE A 466 -21.91 37.68 -11.15
CA ILE A 466 -20.74 38.48 -10.76
C ILE A 466 -20.60 38.39 -9.25
N HIS A 467 -19.40 38.05 -8.79
CA HIS A 467 -19.08 38.00 -7.37
C HIS A 467 -18.92 39.42 -6.84
N LEU A 468 -19.57 39.70 -5.72
CA LEU A 468 -19.62 41.04 -5.13
C LEU A 468 -18.65 41.22 -3.96
N GLY A 469 -18.17 40.12 -3.40
CA GLY A 469 -17.36 40.09 -2.19
C GLY A 469 -17.98 39.16 -1.15
N THR A 470 -17.70 39.40 0.12
CA THR A 470 -18.16 38.57 1.22
C THR A 470 -18.97 39.37 2.25
N VAL A 471 -19.85 38.68 2.97
CA VAL A 471 -20.49 39.18 4.18
C VAL A 471 -19.92 38.42 5.36
N HIS A 472 -19.33 39.14 6.30
CA HIS A 472 -18.76 38.56 7.52
C HIS A 472 -19.85 38.26 8.54
N VAL A 473 -19.92 37.02 9.00
CA VAL A 473 -20.85 36.59 10.06
C VAL A 473 -20.04 36.18 11.29
N ASN A 474 -20.31 36.86 12.41
CA ASN A 474 -19.58 36.66 13.66
C ASN A 474 -19.96 35.34 14.34
N LYS A 475 -19.00 34.76 15.07
CA LYS A 475 -19.23 33.63 15.98
C LYS A 475 -20.34 33.95 16.99
N GLY A 476 -21.15 32.94 17.33
CA GLY A 476 -22.25 33.04 18.30
C GLY A 476 -23.55 33.57 17.71
N THR A 477 -23.53 34.12 16.50
CA THR A 477 -24.75 34.51 15.77
C THR A 477 -25.50 33.26 15.34
N GLU A 478 -26.75 33.12 15.78
CA GLU A 478 -27.63 31.96 15.49
C GLU A 478 -26.93 30.60 15.74
N GLY A 479 -26.04 30.53 16.74
CA GLY A 479 -25.37 29.30 17.13
C GLY A 479 -24.11 28.93 16.34
N LEU A 480 -23.62 29.78 15.43
CA LEU A 480 -22.36 29.58 14.71
C LEU A 480 -21.18 29.34 15.66
N VAL A 481 -20.46 28.24 15.46
CA VAL A 481 -19.34 27.86 16.34
C VAL A 481 -18.04 28.60 16.02
N LYS A 482 -17.93 29.17 14.81
CA LYS A 482 -16.81 29.97 14.31
C LYS A 482 -17.30 31.08 13.36
N PRO A 483 -16.56 32.19 13.19
CA PRO A 483 -16.94 33.21 12.22
C PRO A 483 -16.79 32.69 10.78
N VAL A 484 -17.61 33.18 9.87
CA VAL A 484 -17.60 32.77 8.46
C VAL A 484 -17.78 33.98 7.54
N ASP A 485 -16.97 34.04 6.47
CA ASP A 485 -17.14 34.97 5.36
C ASP A 485 -17.96 34.32 4.26
N VAL A 486 -19.16 34.83 4.01
CA VAL A 486 -20.09 34.25 3.03
C VAL A 486 -19.94 34.99 1.69
N PRO A 487 -19.50 34.32 0.62
CA PRO A 487 -19.42 34.92 -0.71
C PRO A 487 -20.81 35.29 -1.24
N ILE A 488 -20.98 36.54 -1.66
CA ILE A 488 -22.21 37.06 -2.24
C ILE A 488 -21.99 37.30 -3.73
N LYS A 489 -22.96 36.90 -4.55
CA LYS A 489 -23.01 37.18 -5.98
C LYS A 489 -24.35 37.76 -6.40
N ALA A 490 -24.37 38.44 -7.53
CA ALA A 490 -25.59 38.90 -8.19
C ALA A 490 -25.67 38.37 -9.63
N PRO A 491 -26.87 38.11 -10.16
CA PRO A 491 -27.06 37.83 -11.57
C PRO A 491 -26.55 38.99 -12.42
N LYS A 492 -25.72 38.70 -13.42
CA LYS A 492 -25.14 39.70 -14.32
C LYS A 492 -26.20 40.57 -14.98
N ILE A 493 -27.35 39.99 -15.33
CA ILE A 493 -28.49 40.69 -15.95
C ILE A 493 -29.11 41.78 -15.06
N LYS A 494 -28.88 41.74 -13.74
CA LYS A 494 -29.36 42.76 -12.80
C LYS A 494 -28.36 43.91 -12.63
N LEU A 495 -27.15 43.75 -13.17
CA LEU A 495 -26.05 44.71 -13.08
C LEU A 495 -25.98 45.58 -14.34
N SER A 496 -25.24 46.67 -14.25
CA SER A 496 -25.00 47.59 -15.37
C SER A 496 -23.83 47.10 -16.24
N LYS A 497 -23.97 47.22 -17.57
CA LYS A 497 -22.90 46.98 -18.56
C LYS A 497 -21.80 48.06 -18.58
N ASN A 498 -21.87 49.03 -17.67
CA ASN A 498 -20.90 50.10 -17.54
C ASN A 498 -20.55 50.24 -16.05
N PRO A 499 -19.34 50.72 -15.72
CA PRO A 499 -19.01 51.11 -14.35
C PRO A 499 -20.00 52.13 -13.80
N GLY A 500 -20.21 52.10 -12.49
CA GLY A 500 -21.15 52.98 -11.80
C GLY A 500 -21.86 52.33 -10.63
N ARG A 501 -22.81 53.07 -10.03
CA ARG A 501 -23.65 52.56 -8.94
C ARG A 501 -24.93 51.97 -9.46
N LYS A 502 -25.24 50.75 -9.00
CA LYS A 502 -26.49 50.06 -9.28
C LYS A 502 -27.14 49.62 -7.99
N GLN A 503 -28.45 49.80 -7.88
CA GLN A 503 -29.23 49.18 -6.81
C GLN A 503 -29.78 47.84 -7.29
N VAL A 504 -29.57 46.79 -6.50
CA VAL A 504 -30.08 45.44 -6.76
C VAL A 504 -30.91 45.01 -5.55
N TYR A 505 -32.07 44.38 -5.79
CA TYR A 505 -32.90 43.87 -4.71
C TYR A 505 -32.14 42.79 -3.94
N VAL A 506 -32.28 42.78 -2.61
CA VAL A 506 -31.60 41.79 -1.76
C VAL A 506 -32.05 40.37 -2.10
N GLU A 507 -33.31 40.17 -2.49
CA GLU A 507 -33.85 38.88 -2.94
C GLU A 507 -33.23 38.35 -4.23
N ASP A 508 -32.66 39.22 -5.07
CA ASP A 508 -31.93 38.84 -6.28
C ASP A 508 -30.47 38.42 -5.97
N LEU A 509 -29.99 38.65 -4.74
CA LEU A 509 -28.64 38.26 -4.34
C LEU A 509 -28.59 36.77 -4.00
N LEU A 510 -27.43 36.18 -4.23
CA LEU A 510 -27.20 34.76 -4.05
C LEU A 510 -25.88 34.54 -3.30
N THR A 511 -25.75 33.33 -2.75
CA THR A 511 -24.52 32.79 -2.20
C THR A 511 -24.09 31.60 -3.05
N GLU A 512 -22.81 31.29 -3.03
CA GLU A 512 -22.24 30.13 -3.75
C GLU A 512 -22.17 28.88 -2.91
N ASP A 513 -22.10 29.05 -1.59
CA ASP A 513 -21.96 27.96 -0.65
C ASP A 513 -23.35 27.43 -0.28
N ASP A 514 -23.53 26.13 -0.49
CA ASP A 514 -24.78 25.41 -0.26
C ASP A 514 -25.21 25.39 1.21
N ASN A 515 -24.32 25.73 2.14
CA ASN A 515 -24.65 25.89 3.55
C ASN A 515 -25.40 27.19 3.87
N PHE A 516 -25.46 28.12 2.92
CA PHE A 516 -26.00 29.46 3.14
C PHE A 516 -27.14 29.78 2.18
N ALA A 517 -28.02 30.66 2.63
CA ALA A 517 -29.04 31.31 1.81
C ALA A 517 -29.13 32.79 2.20
N ILE A 518 -29.58 33.65 1.29
CA ILE A 518 -29.92 35.02 1.67
C ILE A 518 -31.20 35.01 2.50
N LYS A 519 -31.20 35.72 3.63
CA LYS A 519 -32.35 35.82 4.53
C LYS A 519 -33.52 36.47 3.81
N GLU A 520 -34.62 35.74 3.74
CA GLU A 520 -35.89 36.25 3.23
C GLU A 520 -36.31 37.50 3.99
N LEU A 521 -36.78 38.50 3.25
CA LEU A 521 -37.21 39.76 3.80
C LEU A 521 -38.69 39.70 4.17
N PRO A 522 -39.10 40.30 5.30
CA PRO A 522 -40.52 40.44 5.62
C PRO A 522 -41.20 41.31 4.56
N SER A 523 -42.51 41.14 4.36
CA SER A 523 -43.28 41.90 3.35
C SER A 523 -43.16 43.42 3.54
N SER A 524 -42.94 43.90 4.77
CA SER A 524 -42.71 45.32 5.08
C SER A 524 -41.37 45.87 4.56
N ASP A 525 -40.44 45.02 4.14
CA ASP A 525 -39.09 45.39 3.68
C ASP A 525 -38.65 44.63 2.41
N ALA A 526 -39.60 44.04 1.67
CA ALA A 526 -39.33 43.27 0.46
C ALA A 526 -38.61 44.07 -0.64
N THR A 527 -38.73 45.40 -0.63
CA THR A 527 -38.08 46.29 -1.60
C THR A 527 -36.68 46.73 -1.18
N ARG A 528 -36.09 46.14 -0.12
CA ARG A 528 -34.73 46.45 0.33
C ARG A 528 -33.73 46.18 -0.82
N LYS A 529 -32.86 47.15 -1.06
CA LYS A 529 -31.82 47.07 -2.09
C LYS A 529 -30.43 47.18 -1.47
N ALA A 530 -29.49 46.41 -2.01
CA ALA A 530 -28.06 46.61 -1.81
C ALA A 530 -27.51 47.52 -2.91
N THR A 531 -26.52 48.34 -2.57
CA THR A 531 -25.81 49.18 -3.53
C THR A 531 -24.60 48.42 -4.04
N ILE A 532 -24.51 48.22 -5.34
CA ILE A 532 -23.34 47.64 -6.00
C ILE A 532 -22.61 48.78 -6.68
N VAL A 533 -21.34 48.95 -6.34
CA VAL A 533 -20.45 49.98 -6.85
C VAL A 533 -19.43 49.29 -7.74
N HIS A 534 -19.66 49.34 -9.05
CA HIS A 534 -18.66 48.93 -10.03
C HIS A 534 -17.71 50.08 -10.27
N TYR A 535 -16.47 49.93 -9.81
CA TYR A 535 -15.44 50.95 -10.00
C TYR A 535 -14.46 50.53 -11.08
N ASP A 536 -13.98 51.49 -11.84
CA ASP A 536 -13.01 51.29 -12.91
C ASP A 536 -11.85 52.27 -12.71
N ASP A 537 -10.70 51.74 -12.28
CA ASP A 537 -9.46 52.51 -12.13
C ASP A 537 -8.58 52.39 -13.40
N SER A 538 -9.01 51.63 -14.42
CA SER A 538 -8.23 51.44 -15.66
C SER A 538 -8.29 52.66 -16.58
N VAL A 539 -9.24 53.56 -16.33
CA VAL A 539 -9.44 54.81 -17.07
C VAL A 539 -9.38 55.99 -16.10
N VAL A 540 -8.61 57.01 -16.47
CA VAL A 540 -8.50 58.27 -15.73
C VAL A 540 -9.88 58.91 -15.58
N ALA A 541 -10.24 59.28 -14.36
CA ALA A 541 -11.52 59.91 -14.11
C ALA A 541 -11.56 61.37 -14.56
N THR A 542 -12.70 61.76 -15.12
CA THR A 542 -12.99 63.15 -15.48
C THR A 542 -14.36 63.57 -14.98
N LEU A 543 -14.47 64.82 -14.53
CA LEU A 543 -15.70 65.35 -13.94
C LEU A 543 -15.95 66.75 -14.48
N THR A 544 -17.21 67.15 -14.51
CA THR A 544 -17.63 68.50 -14.91
C THR A 544 -18.32 69.17 -13.74
N SER A 545 -17.84 70.33 -13.31
CA SER A 545 -18.46 71.09 -12.21
C SER A 545 -19.62 71.95 -12.67
N LYS A 546 -20.52 72.26 -11.73
CA LYS A 546 -21.58 73.25 -11.87
C LYS A 546 -21.08 74.69 -11.71
N ASP A 547 -22.00 75.64 -11.75
CA ASP A 547 -21.76 77.06 -11.57
C ASP A 547 -21.34 77.45 -10.13
N GLU A 548 -20.96 78.71 -9.96
CA GLU A 548 -20.40 79.25 -8.71
C GLU A 548 -21.33 79.15 -7.49
N THR A 549 -22.65 79.05 -7.67
CA THR A 549 -23.59 78.88 -6.55
C THR A 549 -23.44 77.52 -5.86
N ASN A 550 -22.77 76.58 -6.52
CA ASN A 550 -22.50 75.24 -6.02
C ASN A 550 -21.13 75.10 -5.34
N VAL A 551 -20.35 76.17 -5.27
CA VAL A 551 -19.07 76.17 -4.54
C VAL A 551 -19.34 76.46 -3.07
N LYS A 552 -18.88 75.55 -2.20
CA LYS A 552 -19.08 75.60 -0.76
C LYS A 552 -17.75 75.78 -0.05
N TRP A 553 -17.70 76.68 0.91
CA TRP A 553 -16.53 76.87 1.75
C TRP A 553 -16.81 76.35 3.15
N ASP A 554 -15.95 75.47 3.64
CA ASP A 554 -16.02 74.94 4.99
C ASP A 554 -14.67 75.16 5.69
N ALA A 555 -14.59 76.28 6.40
CA ALA A 555 -13.41 76.67 7.16
C ALA A 555 -13.17 75.76 8.37
N THR A 556 -14.20 75.06 8.87
CA THR A 556 -14.07 74.21 10.07
C THR A 556 -13.30 72.94 9.74
N GLN A 557 -13.53 72.39 8.54
CA GLN A 557 -12.86 71.19 8.05
C GLN A 557 -11.69 71.50 7.10
N ASN A 558 -11.32 72.78 6.93
CA ASN A 558 -10.29 73.26 6.00
C ASN A 558 -10.49 72.74 4.56
N GLN A 559 -11.75 72.77 4.08
CA GLN A 559 -12.11 72.21 2.78
C GLN A 559 -12.96 73.17 1.94
N VAL A 560 -12.84 73.02 0.63
CA VAL A 560 -13.69 73.69 -0.35
C VAL A 560 -14.36 72.64 -1.24
N GLY A 561 -15.69 72.68 -1.28
CA GLY A 561 -16.52 71.75 -2.05
C GLY A 561 -17.03 72.37 -3.34
N ILE A 562 -17.23 71.54 -4.37
CA ILE A 562 -17.95 71.91 -5.58
C ILE A 562 -18.87 70.75 -6.01
N THR A 563 -20.10 71.08 -6.39
CA THR A 563 -21.00 70.09 -7.02
C THR A 563 -20.56 69.80 -8.44
N VAL A 564 -20.38 68.52 -8.75
CA VAL A 564 -20.15 68.00 -10.10
C VAL A 564 -21.46 67.50 -10.69
N THR A 565 -21.70 67.81 -11.97
CA THR A 565 -22.89 67.34 -12.69
C THR A 565 -22.84 65.84 -12.88
N LYS A 566 -21.66 65.32 -13.22
CA LYS A 566 -21.43 63.90 -13.49
C LYS A 566 -19.95 63.53 -13.38
N VAL A 567 -19.68 62.31 -12.94
CA VAL A 567 -18.42 61.61 -13.21
C VAL A 567 -18.50 60.98 -14.60
N ASN A 568 -17.71 61.51 -15.53
CA ASN A 568 -17.80 61.15 -16.94
C ASN A 568 -17.14 59.80 -17.24
N ASN A 569 -16.03 59.49 -16.58
CA ASN A 569 -15.24 58.27 -16.73
C ASN A 569 -14.53 57.93 -15.41
N GLY A 570 -14.01 56.70 -15.31
CA GLY A 570 -13.11 56.28 -14.23
C GLY A 570 -13.72 56.27 -12.84
N THR A 571 -12.83 56.35 -11.84
CA THR A 571 -13.15 56.34 -10.42
C THR A 571 -12.34 57.41 -9.69
N ILE A 572 -12.93 58.09 -8.71
CA ILE A 572 -12.25 59.03 -7.81
C ILE A 572 -12.40 58.55 -6.39
N ARG A 573 -11.36 58.65 -5.58
CA ARG A 573 -11.32 58.30 -4.15
C ARG A 573 -10.83 59.46 -3.30
N VAL A 574 -11.15 59.41 -2.02
CA VAL A 574 -10.54 60.30 -1.03
C VAL A 574 -9.03 60.03 -1.00
N GLY A 575 -8.24 61.09 -1.14
CA GLY A 575 -6.78 61.02 -1.24
C GLY A 575 -6.22 61.21 -2.65
N ASP A 576 -7.05 61.06 -3.69
CA ASP A 576 -6.63 61.30 -5.07
C ASP A 576 -6.37 62.79 -5.32
N TYR A 577 -5.64 63.08 -6.40
CA TYR A 577 -5.38 64.45 -6.84
C TYR A 577 -6.11 64.72 -8.15
N MET A 578 -6.58 65.95 -8.32
CA MET A 578 -7.29 66.40 -9.51
C MET A 578 -6.66 67.67 -10.07
N MET A 579 -6.54 67.76 -11.38
CA MET A 579 -6.17 68.98 -12.09
C MET A 579 -7.42 69.64 -12.64
N CYS A 580 -7.57 70.93 -12.34
CA CYS A 580 -8.69 71.73 -12.78
C CYS A 580 -8.32 72.52 -14.04
N GLU A 581 -9.19 72.52 -15.04
CA GLU A 581 -8.99 73.24 -16.28
C GLU A 581 -8.72 74.74 -16.05
N GLY A 582 -7.58 75.23 -16.56
CA GLY A 582 -7.16 76.62 -16.41
C GLY A 582 -6.52 76.94 -15.05
N TYR A 583 -6.29 75.95 -14.19
CA TYR A 583 -5.64 76.11 -12.90
C TYR A 583 -4.41 75.19 -12.79
N ALA A 584 -3.27 75.76 -12.36
CA ALA A 584 -1.99 75.05 -12.40
C ALA A 584 -1.73 74.17 -11.16
N LYS A 585 -2.41 74.42 -10.03
CA LYS A 585 -2.16 73.66 -8.79
C LYS A 585 -3.01 72.39 -8.75
N PRO A 586 -2.44 71.25 -8.33
CA PRO A 586 -3.20 70.03 -8.11
C PRO A 586 -4.06 70.15 -6.86
N LEU A 587 -5.30 69.65 -6.93
CA LEU A 587 -6.27 69.70 -5.85
C LEU A 587 -6.41 68.32 -5.21
N LYS A 588 -6.08 68.21 -3.92
CA LYS A 588 -6.22 66.95 -3.18
C LYS A 588 -7.66 66.73 -2.77
N VAL A 589 -8.23 65.59 -3.11
CA VAL A 589 -9.57 65.16 -2.68
C VAL A 589 -9.51 64.77 -1.21
N VAL A 590 -10.31 65.42 -0.37
CA VAL A 590 -10.36 65.18 1.09
C VAL A 590 -11.68 64.58 1.56
N ALA A 591 -12.77 64.82 0.82
CA ALA A 591 -14.06 64.18 1.08
C ALA A 591 -14.90 64.09 -0.21
N LEU A 592 -15.77 63.08 -0.26
CA LEU A 592 -16.70 62.87 -1.36
C LEU A 592 -18.10 62.65 -0.81
N LYS A 593 -19.10 63.20 -1.49
CA LYS A 593 -20.51 62.98 -1.12
C LYS A 593 -21.36 62.76 -2.36
N LEU A 594 -22.36 61.90 -2.23
CA LEU A 594 -23.41 61.76 -3.24
C LEU A 594 -24.45 62.88 -3.09
N GLN A 595 -25.30 63.07 -4.09
CA GLN A 595 -26.33 64.12 -4.18
C GLN A 595 -27.13 64.35 -2.88
N TYR A 596 -27.45 63.28 -2.13
CA TYR A 596 -28.22 63.35 -0.88
C TYR A 596 -27.36 63.62 0.36
N ASN A 597 -26.19 64.24 0.18
CA ASN A 597 -25.20 64.49 1.24
C ASN A 597 -24.76 63.20 1.96
N VAL A 598 -24.83 62.06 1.26
CA VAL A 598 -24.37 60.76 1.78
C VAL A 598 -22.86 60.70 1.61
N PRO A 599 -22.08 60.62 2.71
CA PRO A 599 -20.63 60.48 2.61
C PRO A 599 -20.26 59.21 1.86
N THR A 600 -19.25 59.30 1.01
CA THR A 600 -18.67 58.18 0.30
C THR A 600 -17.16 58.37 0.26
N ASP A 601 -16.41 57.29 0.18
CA ASP A 601 -14.95 57.31 0.03
C ASP A 601 -14.54 57.27 -1.45
N MET A 602 -15.51 57.08 -2.35
CA MET A 602 -15.29 56.92 -3.78
C MET A 602 -16.47 57.49 -4.58
N LEU A 603 -16.22 58.06 -5.76
CA LEU A 603 -17.18 58.35 -6.82
C LEU A 603 -16.80 57.55 -8.07
N VAL A 604 -17.78 57.08 -8.82
CA VAL A 604 -17.57 56.22 -10.01
C VAL A 604 -18.29 56.80 -11.22
N ASN A 605 -17.91 56.37 -12.43
CA ASN A 605 -18.61 56.73 -13.66
C ASN A 605 -20.15 56.66 -13.49
N ALA A 606 -20.86 57.63 -14.07
CA ALA A 606 -22.31 57.79 -13.98
C ALA A 606 -22.87 58.22 -12.61
N ASP A 607 -22.04 58.46 -11.61
CA ASP A 607 -22.47 59.21 -10.42
C ASP A 607 -22.81 60.66 -10.85
N GLU A 608 -24.06 61.09 -10.62
CA GLU A 608 -24.59 62.40 -10.99
C GLU A 608 -24.84 63.28 -9.77
N ASN A 609 -24.74 64.60 -9.93
CA ASN A 609 -24.97 65.62 -8.88
C ASN A 609 -24.19 65.36 -7.58
N CYS A 610 -22.96 64.85 -7.68
CA CYS A 610 -22.12 64.55 -6.53
C CYS A 610 -21.34 65.78 -6.07
N GLU A 611 -20.79 65.74 -4.86
CA GLU A 611 -19.97 66.80 -4.31
C GLU A 611 -18.56 66.26 -4.04
N ILE A 612 -17.58 66.98 -4.57
CA ILE A 612 -16.17 66.74 -4.32
C ILE A 612 -15.62 67.87 -3.46
N TYR A 613 -14.89 67.50 -2.42
CA TYR A 613 -14.26 68.44 -1.51
C TYR A 613 -12.75 68.32 -1.62
N PHE A 614 -12.11 69.47 -1.76
CA PHE A 614 -10.66 69.61 -1.84
C PHE A 614 -10.13 70.27 -0.58
N ASP A 615 -8.87 70.00 -0.27
CA ASP A 615 -8.12 70.78 0.72
C ASP A 615 -8.10 72.27 0.30
N ASN A 616 -8.45 73.16 1.23
CA ASN A 616 -8.61 74.57 0.91
C ASN A 616 -7.29 75.36 0.89
N SER A 617 -6.14 74.77 1.19
CA SER A 617 -4.82 75.47 1.22
C SER A 617 -4.44 76.11 -0.12
N SER A 618 -5.05 75.65 -1.20
CA SER A 618 -4.88 76.22 -2.54
C SER A 618 -5.61 77.56 -2.75
N PHE A 619 -6.49 77.97 -1.83
CA PHE A 619 -7.38 79.12 -1.96
C PHE A 619 -7.31 80.01 -0.72
N ALA A 620 -7.41 81.33 -0.91
CA ALA A 620 -7.43 82.27 0.22
C ALA A 620 -8.81 82.31 0.88
N ASP A 621 -9.86 82.26 0.06
CA ASP A 621 -11.26 82.38 0.48
C ASP A 621 -12.22 81.83 -0.59
N LEU A 622 -13.52 81.86 -0.28
CA LEU A 622 -14.58 81.44 -1.21
C LEU A 622 -14.62 82.26 -2.51
N ALA A 623 -14.31 83.56 -2.47
CA ALA A 623 -14.35 84.41 -3.65
C ALA A 623 -13.24 84.05 -4.64
N THR A 624 -12.07 83.64 -4.14
CA THR A 624 -10.97 83.13 -4.98
C THR A 624 -11.24 81.73 -5.53
N ALA A 625 -11.96 80.88 -4.78
CA ALA A 625 -12.24 79.50 -5.21
C ALA A 625 -13.32 79.41 -6.31
N LYS A 626 -14.36 80.25 -6.25
CA LYS A 626 -15.50 80.23 -7.18
C LYS A 626 -15.13 80.21 -8.66
N PRO A 627 -14.39 81.19 -9.19
CA PRO A 627 -14.06 81.23 -10.62
C PRO A 627 -13.08 80.14 -11.06
N ILE A 628 -12.35 79.52 -10.12
CA ILE A 628 -11.42 78.43 -10.39
C ILE A 628 -12.17 77.10 -10.49
N LEU A 629 -13.14 76.85 -9.60
CA LEU A 629 -13.79 75.56 -9.51
C LEU A 629 -15.06 75.45 -10.36
N ALA A 630 -15.75 76.57 -10.63
CA ALA A 630 -17.05 76.57 -11.30
C ALA A 630 -16.93 76.45 -12.82
N ASN A 631 -17.85 75.68 -13.43
CA ASN A 631 -17.94 75.45 -14.87
C ASN A 631 -16.62 74.97 -15.50
N LYS A 632 -15.92 74.07 -14.80
CA LYS A 632 -14.62 73.51 -15.21
C LYS A 632 -14.67 72.00 -15.37
N THR A 633 -13.71 71.50 -16.12
CA THR A 633 -13.38 70.08 -16.15
C THR A 633 -12.28 69.77 -15.13
N PHE A 634 -12.50 68.72 -14.34
CA PHE A 634 -11.49 68.13 -13.47
C PHE A 634 -10.99 66.84 -14.11
N THR A 635 -9.68 66.64 -14.11
CA THR A 635 -9.05 65.41 -14.59
C THR A 635 -8.21 64.83 -13.48
N GLU A 636 -8.40 63.55 -13.20
CA GLU A 636 -7.65 62.82 -12.19
C GLU A 636 -6.16 62.79 -12.53
N VAL A 637 -5.34 62.84 -11.49
CA VAL A 637 -3.90 62.67 -11.56
C VAL A 637 -3.57 61.25 -11.18
N GLU A 638 -3.01 60.51 -12.12
CA GLU A 638 -2.67 59.10 -11.92
C GLU A 638 -1.45 58.95 -11.03
N LYS A 639 -1.58 58.14 -9.98
CA LYS A 639 -0.51 57.92 -9.01
C LYS A 639 0.45 56.83 -9.48
N LEU A 640 1.73 57.16 -9.51
CA LEU A 640 2.82 56.24 -9.76
C LEU A 640 3.53 55.90 -8.46
N ASN A 641 3.90 54.62 -8.31
CA ASN A 641 4.60 54.13 -7.13
C ASN A 641 6.03 53.73 -7.51
N PHE A 642 7.00 54.13 -6.68
CA PHE A 642 8.39 53.72 -6.80
C PHE A 642 8.78 53.00 -5.51
N VAL A 643 9.46 51.86 -5.64
CA VAL A 643 9.93 51.08 -4.48
C VAL A 643 11.24 51.67 -4.00
N GLU A 644 11.33 51.87 -2.68
CA GLU A 644 12.52 52.42 -2.03
C GLU A 644 13.78 51.62 -2.38
N GLY A 645 14.86 52.33 -2.72
CA GLY A 645 16.16 51.72 -3.01
C GLY A 645 16.25 50.92 -4.32
N LYS A 646 15.19 50.86 -5.14
CA LYS A 646 15.20 50.17 -6.44
C LYS A 646 15.02 51.13 -7.61
N ASN A 647 15.68 50.80 -8.73
CA ASN A 647 15.34 51.35 -10.04
C ASN A 647 14.05 50.67 -10.49
N TYR A 648 13.05 51.48 -10.85
CA TYR A 648 11.72 51.01 -11.23
C TYR A 648 11.23 51.83 -12.43
N THR A 649 10.46 51.21 -13.30
CA THR A 649 9.83 51.87 -14.45
C THR A 649 8.32 51.71 -14.38
N ASN A 650 7.62 52.82 -14.23
CA ASN A 650 6.17 52.87 -14.39
C ASN A 650 5.84 53.11 -15.87
N THR A 651 4.84 52.41 -16.41
CA THR A 651 4.43 52.55 -17.83
C THR A 651 2.97 52.97 -17.91
N VAL A 652 2.68 53.98 -18.73
CA VAL A 652 1.34 54.51 -18.97
C VAL A 652 1.14 54.73 -20.47
N SER A 653 0.13 54.12 -21.07
CA SER A 653 -0.18 54.29 -22.50
C SER A 653 -1.28 55.33 -22.70
N ARG A 654 -1.08 56.30 -23.61
CA ARG A 654 -2.05 57.37 -23.86
C ARG A 654 -2.21 57.68 -25.34
N GLN A 655 -3.46 57.86 -25.73
CA GLN A 655 -3.85 58.44 -27.01
C GLN A 655 -4.48 59.81 -26.76
N LEU A 656 -3.85 60.87 -27.29
CA LEU A 656 -4.30 62.25 -27.12
C LEU A 656 -4.37 62.97 -28.47
N THR A 657 -5.25 63.97 -28.55
CA THR A 657 -5.27 64.96 -29.64
C THR A 657 -4.25 66.08 -29.37
N LYS A 658 -3.89 66.85 -30.39
CA LYS A 658 -2.99 68.00 -30.22
C LYS A 658 -3.55 68.98 -29.18
N GLY A 659 -2.71 69.38 -28.22
CA GLY A 659 -3.10 70.20 -27.07
C GLY A 659 -3.64 69.41 -25.87
N GLY A 660 -3.96 68.12 -26.05
CA GLY A 660 -4.41 67.24 -24.98
C GLY A 660 -3.35 67.02 -23.91
N LYS A 661 -3.79 66.82 -22.67
CA LYS A 661 -2.94 66.66 -21.49
C LYS A 661 -3.33 65.46 -20.66
N PHE A 662 -2.36 64.87 -19.98
CA PHE A 662 -2.60 63.97 -18.85
C PHE A 662 -1.61 64.27 -17.72
N TYR A 663 -1.93 63.76 -16.53
CA TYR A 663 -1.25 64.14 -15.30
C TYR A 663 -0.84 62.92 -14.50
N LEU A 664 0.36 62.97 -13.95
CA LEU A 664 0.93 61.92 -13.12
C LEU A 664 1.39 62.51 -11.78
N VAL A 665 1.35 61.72 -10.71
CA VAL A 665 1.90 62.10 -9.40
C VAL A 665 2.77 60.98 -8.85
N PHE A 666 3.88 61.33 -8.23
CA PHE A 666 4.72 60.40 -7.51
C PHE A 666 5.42 61.06 -6.34
N THR A 667 5.86 60.25 -5.38
CA THR A 667 6.70 60.70 -4.27
C THR A 667 8.15 60.38 -4.59
N THR A 668 9.00 61.39 -4.49
CA THR A 668 10.46 61.23 -4.61
C THR A 668 11.02 60.72 -3.30
N GLU A 669 12.20 60.10 -3.33
CA GLU A 669 12.81 59.52 -2.14
C GLU A 669 14.00 60.35 -1.67
N ALA A 670 14.10 60.55 -0.37
CA ALA A 670 15.29 61.13 0.24
C ALA A 670 16.53 60.28 -0.08
N SER A 671 17.64 60.94 -0.37
CA SER A 671 18.88 60.28 -0.77
C SER A 671 20.10 61.17 -0.57
N ALA A 672 21.24 60.57 -0.19
CA ALA A 672 22.53 61.27 -0.15
C ALA A 672 22.98 61.68 -1.56
N ASP A 673 22.75 60.79 -2.53
CA ASP A 673 23.04 60.99 -3.94
C ASP A 673 21.80 61.50 -4.69
N THR A 674 22.02 62.31 -5.73
CA THR A 674 20.94 62.82 -6.57
C THR A 674 20.29 61.68 -7.34
N LYS A 675 18.97 61.49 -7.17
CA LYS A 675 18.17 60.53 -7.94
C LYS A 675 17.56 61.21 -9.15
N THR A 676 17.50 60.51 -10.28
CA THR A 676 16.94 61.03 -11.54
C THR A 676 15.62 60.32 -11.86
N TYR A 677 14.56 61.10 -12.04
CA TYR A 677 13.25 60.63 -12.50
C TYR A 677 13.03 61.13 -13.91
N LYS A 678 13.00 60.22 -14.89
CA LYS A 678 12.94 60.54 -16.31
C LYS A 678 11.68 60.02 -16.97
N VAL A 679 10.95 60.89 -17.66
CA VAL A 679 9.82 60.51 -18.52
C VAL A 679 10.33 60.18 -19.92
N ASN A 680 10.25 58.91 -20.29
CA ASN A 680 10.66 58.40 -21.60
C ASN A 680 9.43 58.16 -22.48
N PHE A 681 9.51 58.56 -23.75
CA PHE A 681 8.46 58.37 -24.76
C PHE A 681 9.07 58.48 -26.16
N ASP A 682 8.41 57.90 -27.17
CA ASP A 682 8.82 58.07 -28.57
C ASP A 682 8.43 59.48 -29.06
N THR A 683 9.37 60.17 -29.70
CA THR A 683 9.19 61.50 -30.31
C THR A 683 9.01 61.43 -31.83
N ASN A 684 9.27 60.28 -32.46
CA ASN A 684 9.31 60.17 -33.91
C ASN A 684 7.90 60.10 -34.51
N GLY A 685 7.34 61.24 -34.92
CA GLY A 685 6.03 61.31 -35.57
C GLY A 685 4.85 61.08 -34.61
N THR A 686 5.08 61.11 -33.31
CA THR A 686 4.06 60.92 -32.27
C THR A 686 3.43 62.24 -31.80
N GLY A 687 4.04 63.38 -32.15
CA GLY A 687 3.58 64.71 -31.74
C GLY A 687 4.01 65.15 -30.33
N TYR A 688 4.93 64.43 -29.69
CA TYR A 688 5.52 64.79 -28.39
C TYR A 688 6.99 65.21 -28.52
N GLU A 689 7.42 66.16 -27.69
CA GLU A 689 8.79 66.70 -27.69
C GLU A 689 9.36 66.75 -26.27
N THR A 690 10.59 66.24 -26.06
CA THR A 690 11.25 66.14 -24.74
C THR A 690 11.33 67.45 -23.96
N LYS A 691 11.45 68.60 -24.65
CA LYS A 691 11.56 69.93 -24.01
C LYS A 691 10.29 70.77 -24.02
N LYS A 692 9.18 70.25 -24.56
CA LYS A 692 7.92 71.01 -24.64
C LYS A 692 6.71 70.24 -24.12
N SER A 693 6.79 68.91 -24.10
CA SER A 693 5.68 68.07 -23.69
C SER A 693 5.65 67.80 -22.20
N VAL A 694 6.76 67.84 -21.47
CA VAL A 694 6.82 67.40 -20.06
C VAL A 694 7.20 68.56 -19.14
N TYR A 695 6.46 68.67 -18.03
CA TYR A 695 6.71 69.66 -16.98
C TYR A 695 6.56 69.02 -15.61
N PHE A 696 7.56 69.22 -14.75
CA PHE A 696 7.51 68.81 -13.34
C PHE A 696 7.19 70.01 -12.45
N PHE A 697 6.25 69.83 -11.53
CA PHE A 697 5.81 70.86 -10.59
C PHE A 697 5.48 70.27 -9.22
N ARG A 698 5.52 71.11 -8.20
CA ARG A 698 5.20 70.74 -6.81
C ARG A 698 3.73 70.99 -6.49
N THR A 699 3.31 70.63 -5.28
CA THR A 699 1.95 70.85 -4.76
C THR A 699 1.52 72.32 -4.78
N ASP A 700 2.46 73.27 -4.69
CA ASP A 700 2.21 74.71 -4.74
C ASP A 700 1.96 75.24 -6.18
N GLY A 701 2.10 74.38 -7.20
CA GLY A 701 1.98 74.72 -8.61
C GLY A 701 3.23 75.34 -9.23
N ASN A 702 4.31 75.53 -8.46
CA ASN A 702 5.55 76.07 -9.00
C ASN A 702 6.24 75.02 -9.87
N THR A 703 6.50 75.39 -11.13
CA THR A 703 7.23 74.55 -12.07
C THR A 703 8.68 74.46 -11.62
N THR A 704 9.13 73.25 -11.27
CA THR A 704 10.50 72.99 -10.82
C THR A 704 11.44 72.74 -12.00
N VAL A 705 10.91 72.13 -13.06
CA VAL A 705 11.66 71.89 -14.30
C VAL A 705 10.78 72.30 -15.48
N SER A 706 11.19 73.35 -16.19
CA SER A 706 10.60 73.77 -17.46
C SER A 706 11.55 73.40 -18.61
N GLY A 707 11.12 72.52 -19.50
CA GLY A 707 11.86 72.18 -20.71
C GLY A 707 12.88 71.04 -20.60
N SER A 708 12.73 70.15 -19.63
CA SER A 708 13.41 68.85 -19.57
C SER A 708 12.41 67.77 -19.14
N ASN A 709 12.57 66.56 -19.66
CA ASN A 709 11.81 65.37 -19.26
C ASN A 709 12.47 64.62 -18.07
N GLU A 710 13.40 65.26 -17.38
CA GLU A 710 14.16 64.73 -16.25
C GLU A 710 14.02 65.63 -15.02
N LEU A 711 13.72 65.03 -13.88
CA LEU A 711 13.74 65.65 -12.55
C LEU A 711 14.90 65.06 -11.74
N ASN A 712 15.76 65.92 -11.21
CA ASN A 712 16.88 65.53 -10.36
C ASN A 712 16.66 66.09 -8.95
N THR A 713 16.55 65.22 -7.95
CA THR A 713 16.35 65.66 -6.56
C THR A 713 17.01 64.71 -5.55
N LYS A 714 17.27 65.25 -4.35
CA LYS A 714 17.77 64.53 -3.17
C LYS A 714 16.74 64.49 -2.03
N SER A 715 15.68 65.28 -2.12
CA SER A 715 14.65 65.40 -1.10
C SER A 715 13.49 64.44 -1.35
N GLU A 716 12.84 64.01 -0.27
CA GLU A 716 11.54 63.35 -0.32
C GLU A 716 10.44 64.40 -0.41
N GLU A 717 9.85 64.53 -1.59
CA GLU A 717 8.75 65.45 -1.87
C GLU A 717 7.77 64.84 -2.88
N ILE A 718 6.52 65.32 -2.89
CA ILE A 718 5.52 64.95 -3.89
C ILE A 718 5.73 65.82 -5.13
N TYR A 719 5.88 65.17 -6.29
CA TYR A 719 5.98 65.82 -7.58
C TYR A 719 4.86 65.38 -8.51
N PHE A 720 4.43 66.34 -9.32
CA PHE A 720 3.43 66.16 -10.36
C PHE A 720 4.06 66.35 -11.73
N VAL A 721 3.55 65.64 -12.71
CA VAL A 721 3.98 65.72 -14.11
C VAL A 721 2.80 66.08 -14.96
N THR A 722 2.92 67.15 -15.74
CA THR A 722 2.00 67.44 -16.84
C THR A 722 2.65 66.99 -18.13
N VAL A 723 1.97 66.13 -18.88
CA VAL A 723 2.40 65.72 -20.22
C VAL A 723 1.40 66.25 -21.24
N THR A 724 1.87 67.09 -22.16
CA THR A 724 1.07 67.77 -23.20
C THR A 724 1.50 67.33 -24.59
N LYS A 725 0.54 66.97 -25.43
CA LYS A 725 0.80 66.71 -26.85
C LYS A 725 0.90 68.02 -27.63
N VAL A 726 2.02 68.24 -28.32
CA VAL A 726 2.33 69.54 -28.94
C VAL A 726 2.04 69.59 -30.44
N ALA A 727 2.00 68.44 -31.11
CA ALA A 727 1.67 68.32 -32.54
C ALA A 727 0.79 67.09 -32.82
N ASP A 728 0.22 67.02 -34.03
CA ASP A 728 -0.56 65.86 -34.47
C ASP A 728 0.36 64.64 -34.70
N SER A 729 -0.18 63.43 -34.46
CA SER A 729 0.54 62.19 -34.77
C SER A 729 0.51 61.91 -36.27
N GLN A 730 1.54 61.23 -36.77
CA GLN A 730 1.47 60.48 -38.02
C GLN A 730 0.49 59.30 -37.85
N PRO A 731 -0.19 58.87 -38.93
CA PRO A 731 -1.09 57.71 -38.89
C PRO A 731 -0.41 56.46 -38.30
N GLY A 732 -1.07 55.79 -37.36
CA GLY A 732 -0.56 54.60 -36.67
C GLY A 732 0.34 54.88 -35.45
N LYS A 733 0.54 56.16 -35.10
CA LYS A 733 1.33 56.62 -33.94
C LYS A 733 0.52 57.48 -32.97
N GLU A 734 -0.78 57.25 -32.92
CA GLU A 734 -1.73 58.03 -32.11
C GLU A 734 -1.60 57.71 -30.62
N SER A 735 -1.29 56.45 -30.29
CA SER A 735 -1.03 55.97 -28.92
C SER A 735 0.47 55.88 -28.64
N VAL A 736 0.88 56.37 -27.46
CA VAL A 736 2.28 56.38 -27.03
C VAL A 736 2.39 55.85 -25.61
N ASP A 737 3.37 54.99 -25.39
CA ASP A 737 3.77 54.54 -24.05
C ASP A 737 4.73 55.55 -23.42
N PHE A 738 4.36 56.01 -22.23
CA PHE A 738 5.19 56.83 -21.36
C PHE A 738 5.78 55.95 -20.28
N LYS A 739 7.10 56.03 -20.10
CA LYS A 739 7.84 55.27 -19.10
C LYS A 739 8.55 56.22 -18.15
N ILE A 740 8.13 56.27 -16.90
CA ILE A 740 8.86 57.02 -15.88
C ILE A 740 9.85 56.08 -15.20
N THR A 741 11.13 56.31 -15.45
CA THR A 741 12.23 55.54 -14.88
C THR A 741 12.89 56.33 -13.78
N LYS A 742 13.06 55.68 -12.62
CA LYS A 742 13.89 56.14 -11.51
C LYS A 742 15.28 55.50 -11.64
N ASN A 743 16.31 56.34 -11.70
CA ASN A 743 17.72 55.98 -11.79
C ASN A 743 18.54 56.55 -10.64
#